data_AF-A0A452INV9-F1
#
_entry.id   AF-A0A452INV9-F1
#
_cell.length_a   1.000
_cell.length_b   1.000
_cell.length_c   1.000
_cell.angle_alpha   90.00
_cell.angle_beta   90.00
_cell.angle_gamma   90.00
#
_symmetry.space_group_name_H-M   'P 1'
#
loop_
_entity.id
_entity.type
_entity.pdbx_description
1 polymer ?
#
loop_
_entity_poly.entity_id
_entity_poly.type
_entity_poly.pdbx_seq_one_letter_code
_entity_poly.pdbx_strand_id
1 'polypeptide(L)'
;MTAQVTLEDALSNVDLLEELPLPDQQPCIEPPPSSLLYQPNFNTNFEDRNAFVTGIARYIEQATVHSNMNEMLEDGQEYAVMLYTWRSCSRAIPQVKCNEQPNRVEIYEKTVEVLEPEVTKLMNFMYFQRNAIERFCGEVKRLCHAERRKDFVSEAYLITLGKFINMFAVLDELKNMKCSVKNDHSAYKRAAQFLRKMADPQSIQESQNLSMFLANHNKITQSLQQQLEVISGYEELLADIVNLCVDYYENKMYLTPSEKHMLLKVMGFGLYLMDGSVSNIYKLDAKKRINLTKIDKFFKQLQVVPLFGDMQIELARYIKTSAHYEENKSRWTCTSSSSSPQYNICEQMIQIREDHMRFISELARYSNSEVVTGSGRQEAQKTDAEYRKLFDLSLQGLQLLSQWSAHVMEVYSWKLVHPTDKYSNKDCPDNAEEYERATRYNYTSEEKFALVEVIAMIKGLQVLMGRMESVFNHAIRHTIYAALQDFSQVTLREPLRQAIKKKKNVIQSVLQAIRKTVCDWEAGHEPFNDPALRGEKDPKSGFDIKVPRYVLYSLDLYNDSAHYALTKFKKQFLYDEIEAEVNLCFDQFVYKLADQIFAYYKIMAGSLLLDKRLRSECKNQGATIHLPPSNRYETLLKQRHVQLLGRSIDLNRLITQRISAAMYKSMELAIGRFESEDLTSIVELDGLVEINKMTHKLLSRYMTLDSFDAMFREANHNVSAPYGRITLHVFWELNYDFLPNYCYNGSTNRFVRTVLPFSQEFQRDKQPNAQKYSSEVLHVRSQGNDCICKMCASKT
;
A
#
# COMPACT_ATOMS: atom_id res chain seq x y z
N MET A 1 28.65 28.83 25.92
CA MET A 1 29.12 27.42 25.92
C MET A 1 30.20 27.33 24.86
N THR A 2 31.43 27.03 25.27
CA THR A 2 32.59 26.85 24.40
C THR A 2 32.39 25.60 23.55
N ALA A 3 32.16 25.77 22.24
CA ALA A 3 32.14 24.65 21.30
C ALA A 3 33.54 24.04 21.27
N GLN A 4 33.67 22.75 21.60
CA GLN A 4 34.92 22.02 21.47
C GLN A 4 35.26 21.92 19.99
N VAL A 5 36.32 22.62 19.58
CA VAL A 5 36.92 22.49 18.25
C VAL A 5 37.61 21.13 18.18
N THR A 6 37.29 20.33 17.18
CA THR A 6 37.91 19.02 16.97
C THR A 6 39.36 19.20 16.51
N LEU A 7 40.19 18.16 16.67
CA LEU A 7 41.59 18.21 16.24
C LEU A 7 41.70 18.38 14.71
N GLU A 8 40.75 17.82 13.97
CA GLU A 8 40.66 17.98 12.51
C GLU A 8 40.43 19.43 12.09
N ASP A 9 39.57 20.18 12.79
CA ASP A 9 39.30 21.59 12.49
C ASP A 9 40.53 22.50 12.73
N ALA A 10 41.38 22.14 13.71
CA ALA A 10 42.58 22.89 14.02
C ALA A 10 43.69 22.73 12.96
N LEU A 11 43.83 21.53 12.39
CA LEU A 11 44.82 21.22 11.35
C LEU A 11 44.47 21.90 10.03
N SER A 12 43.18 21.91 9.66
CA SER A 12 42.71 22.54 8.42
C SER A 12 43.01 24.04 8.35
N ASN A 13 43.06 24.72 9.51
CA ASN A 13 43.38 26.15 9.60
C ASN A 13 44.86 26.49 9.31
N VAL A 14 45.77 25.52 9.47
CA VAL A 14 47.23 25.72 9.24
C VAL A 14 47.54 25.60 7.75
N ASP A 15 46.93 24.65 7.06
CA ASP A 15 47.11 24.43 5.62
C ASP A 15 46.61 25.63 4.77
N LEU A 16 45.63 26.38 5.31
CA LEU A 16 45.06 27.58 4.70
C LEU A 16 46.04 28.76 4.55
N LEU A 17 47.17 28.75 5.28
CA LEU A 17 48.17 29.82 5.28
C LEU A 17 49.23 29.65 4.18
N GLU A 18 49.39 28.45 3.61
CA GLU A 18 50.49 28.09 2.71
C GLU A 18 50.20 28.39 1.21
N GLU A 19 48.94 28.66 0.84
CA GLU A 19 48.48 28.66 -0.57
C GLU A 19 48.24 30.03 -1.24
N LEU A 20 48.82 31.15 -0.77
CA LEU A 20 48.48 32.48 -1.31
C LEU A 20 49.52 33.10 -2.26
N PRO A 21 49.23 33.17 -3.59
CA PRO A 21 49.77 34.23 -4.45
C PRO A 21 48.73 34.97 -5.34
N LEU A 22 49.17 36.11 -5.89
CA LEU A 22 48.43 37.35 -6.22
C LEU A 22 48.07 37.58 -7.73
N PRO A 23 47.26 38.62 -8.09
CA PRO A 23 46.50 38.70 -9.36
C PRO A 23 46.78 39.81 -10.40
N ASP A 24 46.23 39.64 -11.63
CA ASP A 24 45.93 40.65 -12.71
C ASP A 24 45.01 39.99 -13.79
N GLN A 25 43.73 40.36 -14.02
CA GLN A 25 43.02 41.41 -14.85
C GLN A 25 43.09 41.16 -16.40
N GLN A 26 42.05 41.19 -17.28
CA GLN A 26 40.84 42.04 -17.50
C GLN A 26 39.93 41.43 -18.67
N PRO A 27 38.88 42.07 -19.30
CA PRO A 27 37.48 41.55 -19.34
C PRO A 27 36.65 41.55 -20.69
N CYS A 28 35.43 40.95 -20.65
CA CYS A 28 34.11 41.21 -21.33
C CYS A 28 33.96 41.22 -22.89
N ILE A 29 32.82 40.85 -23.54
CA ILE A 29 31.53 41.59 -23.68
C ILE A 29 30.38 40.69 -24.27
N GLU A 30 29.14 40.95 -23.80
CA GLU A 30 27.73 40.47 -24.01
C GLU A 30 27.10 40.54 -25.45
N PRO A 31 25.89 39.98 -25.80
CA PRO A 31 24.53 40.26 -25.20
C PRO A 31 23.43 39.14 -25.22
N PRO A 32 22.24 39.37 -24.57
CA PRO A 32 21.21 38.37 -24.26
C PRO A 32 19.93 38.38 -25.16
N PRO A 33 19.06 37.33 -25.09
CA PRO A 33 17.94 37.10 -26.00
C PRO A 33 16.52 37.28 -25.40
N SER A 34 15.52 37.30 -26.29
CA SER A 34 14.08 37.46 -26.08
C SER A 34 13.33 36.15 -25.74
N SER A 35 12.31 36.23 -24.88
CA SER A 35 11.57 35.11 -24.26
C SER A 35 10.45 34.48 -25.12
N LEU A 36 10.28 33.16 -24.99
CA LEU A 36 9.14 32.35 -25.46
C LEU A 36 8.57 31.54 -24.27
N LEU A 37 7.24 31.42 -24.19
CA LEU A 37 6.49 30.71 -23.15
C LEU A 37 6.56 29.17 -23.31
N TYR A 38 6.67 28.42 -22.19
CA TYR A 38 6.91 26.97 -22.16
C TYR A 38 5.92 26.19 -21.25
N GLN A 39 5.63 24.94 -21.64
CA GLN A 39 4.87 23.91 -20.92
C GLN A 39 5.78 23.15 -19.93
N PRO A 40 5.41 22.95 -18.64
CA PRO A 40 6.24 22.18 -17.71
C PRO A 40 5.87 20.68 -17.67
N ASN A 41 6.77 19.83 -18.16
CA ASN A 41 6.89 18.44 -17.72
C ASN A 41 7.80 18.43 -16.47
N PHE A 42 7.37 17.89 -15.32
CA PHE A 42 8.20 17.92 -14.09
C PHE A 42 9.21 16.79 -13.97
N ASN A 43 9.11 15.75 -14.80
CA ASN A 43 10.19 14.80 -15.03
C ASN A 43 10.52 14.84 -16.52
N THR A 44 11.20 15.89 -16.93
CA THR A 44 11.67 16.07 -18.31
C THR A 44 12.63 14.98 -18.74
N ASN A 45 13.13 14.09 -17.85
CA ASN A 45 14.28 13.23 -18.13
C ASN A 45 15.43 14.04 -18.78
N PHE A 46 15.61 15.29 -18.32
CA PHE A 46 16.54 16.27 -18.89
C PHE A 46 16.23 16.73 -20.33
N GLU A 47 14.99 16.66 -20.84
CA GLU A 47 14.59 17.16 -22.18
C GLU A 47 15.07 18.61 -22.44
N ASP A 48 15.09 19.44 -21.40
CA ASP A 48 15.50 20.84 -21.41
C ASP A 48 17.03 21.06 -21.32
N ARG A 49 17.84 19.99 -21.25
CA ARG A 49 19.32 20.07 -21.13
C ARG A 49 19.99 21.00 -22.14
N ASN A 50 19.44 21.07 -23.36
CA ASN A 50 19.98 21.87 -24.47
C ASN A 50 19.69 23.37 -24.32
N ALA A 51 18.72 23.76 -23.47
CA ALA A 51 18.44 25.16 -23.16
C ALA A 51 19.51 25.78 -22.25
N PHE A 52 20.26 24.96 -21.50
CA PHE A 52 21.30 25.39 -20.57
C PHE A 52 22.69 25.47 -21.23
N VAL A 53 22.78 26.22 -22.33
CA VAL A 53 23.99 26.40 -23.17
C VAL A 53 25.19 26.95 -22.37
N THR A 54 24.95 27.58 -21.22
CA THR A 54 25.96 28.15 -20.32
C THR A 54 26.63 27.15 -19.37
N GLY A 55 26.17 25.90 -19.33
CA GLY A 55 26.76 24.84 -18.51
C GLY A 55 28.09 24.31 -19.08
N ILE A 56 28.94 23.75 -18.21
CA ILE A 56 30.11 22.99 -18.68
C ILE A 56 29.57 21.81 -19.52
N ALA A 57 29.89 21.77 -20.82
CA ALA A 57 29.35 20.80 -21.79
C ALA A 57 29.36 19.34 -21.31
N ARG A 58 30.34 18.99 -20.46
CA ARG A 58 30.44 17.70 -19.75
C ARG A 58 29.17 17.30 -19.00
N TYR A 59 28.48 18.23 -18.33
CA TYR A 59 27.26 17.91 -17.57
C TYR A 59 26.06 17.65 -18.47
N ILE A 60 25.98 18.32 -19.62
CA ILE A 60 24.93 18.08 -20.63
C ILE A 60 25.11 16.69 -21.25
N GLU A 61 26.35 16.31 -21.56
CA GLU A 61 26.67 14.96 -22.05
C GLU A 61 26.34 13.89 -20.99
N GLN A 62 26.72 14.12 -19.73
CA GLN A 62 26.37 13.20 -18.63
C GLN A 62 24.85 13.07 -18.45
N ALA A 63 24.10 14.17 -18.50
CA ALA A 63 22.63 14.14 -18.44
C ALA A 63 22.04 13.36 -19.62
N THR A 64 22.64 13.45 -20.82
CA THR A 64 22.27 12.67 -22.02
C THR A 64 22.45 11.18 -21.81
N VAL A 65 23.60 10.77 -21.28
CA VAL A 65 23.82 9.36 -20.94
C VAL A 65 22.84 8.90 -19.86
N HIS A 66 22.63 9.71 -18.81
CA HIS A 66 21.72 9.40 -17.71
C HIS A 66 20.28 9.21 -18.21
N SER A 67 19.77 10.13 -19.02
CA SER A 67 18.44 10.06 -19.63
C SER A 67 18.21 8.76 -20.39
N ASN A 68 19.15 8.40 -21.27
CA ASN A 68 19.06 7.19 -22.08
C ASN A 68 19.10 5.91 -21.21
N MET A 69 19.83 5.95 -20.09
CA MET A 69 19.86 4.84 -19.14
C MET A 69 18.54 4.72 -18.37
N ASN A 70 17.89 5.84 -18.03
CA ASN A 70 16.57 5.82 -17.38
C ASN A 70 15.48 5.23 -18.28
N GLU A 71 15.49 5.54 -19.59
CA GLU A 71 14.54 4.97 -20.54
C GLU A 71 14.63 3.43 -20.58
N MET A 72 15.86 2.90 -20.56
CA MET A 72 16.08 1.45 -20.53
C MET A 72 15.62 0.79 -19.20
N LEU A 73 15.60 1.52 -18.08
CA LEU A 73 15.00 1.02 -16.83
C LEU A 73 13.47 0.91 -16.95
N GLU A 74 12.82 1.87 -17.61
CA GLU A 74 11.38 1.80 -17.88
C GLU A 74 11.05 0.64 -18.82
N ASP A 75 11.82 0.44 -19.90
CA ASP A 75 11.68 -0.73 -20.77
C ASP A 75 11.83 -2.05 -19.99
N GLY A 76 12.83 -2.13 -19.11
CA GLY A 76 13.03 -3.29 -18.24
C GLY A 76 11.87 -3.55 -17.30
N GLN A 77 11.23 -2.49 -16.80
CA GLN A 77 10.03 -2.59 -15.98
C GLN A 77 8.85 -3.15 -16.78
N GLU A 78 8.69 -2.80 -18.06
CA GLU A 78 7.65 -3.39 -18.92
C GLU A 78 7.86 -4.91 -19.10
N TYR A 79 9.10 -5.35 -19.31
CA TYR A 79 9.42 -6.79 -19.36
C TYR A 79 9.21 -7.50 -18.02
N ALA A 80 9.50 -6.83 -16.89
CA ALA A 80 9.20 -7.38 -15.57
C ALA A 80 7.68 -7.59 -15.39
N VAL A 81 6.86 -6.62 -15.79
CA VAL A 81 5.39 -6.75 -15.79
C VAL A 81 4.96 -7.90 -16.72
N MET A 82 5.52 -7.99 -17.92
CA MET A 82 5.24 -9.07 -18.87
C MET A 82 5.51 -10.45 -18.24
N LEU A 83 6.69 -10.67 -17.66
CA LEU A 83 7.06 -11.93 -17.02
C LEU A 83 6.15 -12.25 -15.83
N TYR A 84 5.95 -11.27 -14.94
CA TYR A 84 5.14 -11.44 -13.74
C TYR A 84 3.69 -11.81 -14.06
N THR A 85 3.10 -11.14 -15.06
CA THR A 85 1.71 -11.36 -15.47
C THR A 85 1.54 -12.53 -16.46
N TRP A 86 2.63 -13.17 -16.88
CA TRP A 86 2.57 -14.32 -17.79
C TRP A 86 1.89 -15.52 -17.11
N ARG A 87 0.76 -15.96 -17.66
CA ARG A 87 0.08 -17.20 -17.31
C ARG A 87 0.22 -18.21 -18.43
N SER A 88 0.17 -19.50 -18.09
CA SER A 88 0.44 -20.54 -19.07
C SER A 88 -0.68 -20.67 -20.09
N CYS A 89 -0.40 -20.31 -21.34
CA CYS A 89 -1.29 -20.58 -22.47
C CYS A 89 -1.32 -22.09 -22.77
N SER A 90 -0.18 -22.79 -22.68
CA SER A 90 -0.08 -24.22 -22.98
C SER A 90 -0.91 -25.11 -22.06
N ARG A 91 -1.23 -24.67 -20.83
CA ARG A 91 -2.19 -25.38 -19.94
C ARG A 91 -3.64 -25.30 -20.44
N ALA A 92 -3.99 -24.27 -21.21
CA ALA A 92 -5.33 -24.10 -21.79
C ALA A 92 -5.45 -24.76 -23.17
N ILE A 93 -4.34 -25.09 -23.82
CA ILE A 93 -4.32 -25.73 -25.13
C ILE A 93 -4.59 -27.24 -24.99
N PRO A 94 -5.53 -27.82 -25.77
CA PRO A 94 -5.79 -29.26 -25.74
C PRO A 94 -4.54 -30.03 -26.21
N GLN A 95 -4.10 -30.99 -25.39
CA GLN A 95 -2.91 -31.79 -25.71
C GLN A 95 -3.20 -32.84 -26.77
N VAL A 96 -2.29 -32.97 -27.74
CA VAL A 96 -2.30 -34.06 -28.73
C VAL A 96 -1.89 -35.37 -28.04
N LYS A 97 -2.82 -36.31 -27.90
CA LYS A 97 -2.59 -37.57 -27.15
C LYS A 97 -1.82 -38.61 -27.96
N CYS A 98 -2.08 -38.69 -29.27
CA CYS A 98 -1.45 -39.64 -30.16
C CYS A 98 -1.25 -39.03 -31.56
N ASN A 99 -0.43 -39.69 -32.38
CA ASN A 99 -0.12 -39.21 -33.72
C ASN A 99 -1.32 -39.28 -34.68
N GLU A 100 -2.29 -40.14 -34.40
CA GLU A 100 -3.48 -40.44 -35.23
C GLU A 100 -4.70 -39.56 -34.88
N GLN A 101 -4.53 -38.61 -33.96
CA GLN A 101 -5.62 -37.75 -33.52
C GLN A 101 -6.17 -36.88 -34.68
N PRO A 102 -7.49 -36.90 -34.98
CA PRO A 102 -8.05 -36.23 -36.17
C PRO A 102 -7.79 -34.72 -36.22
N ASN A 103 -7.98 -34.01 -35.10
CA ASN A 103 -7.80 -32.56 -35.00
C ASN A 103 -6.36 -32.15 -34.66
N ARG A 104 -5.37 -33.04 -34.82
CA ARG A 104 -3.96 -32.76 -34.50
C ARG A 104 -3.39 -31.56 -35.25
N VAL A 105 -3.70 -31.44 -36.54
CA VAL A 105 -3.21 -30.33 -37.39
C VAL A 105 -3.84 -29.02 -36.94
N GLU A 106 -5.16 -28.98 -36.79
CA GLU A 106 -5.91 -27.81 -36.35
C GLU A 106 -5.42 -27.30 -34.98
N ILE A 107 -5.19 -28.22 -34.03
CA ILE A 107 -4.64 -27.86 -32.70
C ILE A 107 -3.29 -27.17 -32.86
N TYR A 108 -2.38 -27.70 -33.69
CA TYR A 108 -1.07 -27.08 -33.88
C TYR A 108 -1.13 -25.76 -34.62
N GLU A 109 -2.02 -25.60 -35.61
CA GLU A 109 -2.23 -24.32 -36.30
C GLU A 109 -2.71 -23.24 -35.33
N LYS A 110 -3.72 -23.56 -34.51
CA LYS A 110 -4.23 -22.65 -33.48
C LYS A 110 -3.23 -22.41 -32.34
N THR A 111 -2.42 -23.41 -32.00
CA THR A 111 -1.32 -23.26 -31.03
C THR A 111 -0.32 -22.22 -31.51
N VAL A 112 0.09 -22.29 -32.78
CA VAL A 112 0.99 -21.29 -33.38
C VAL A 112 0.32 -19.92 -33.42
N GLU A 113 -0.91 -19.82 -33.93
CA GLU A 113 -1.66 -18.55 -34.01
C GLU A 113 -1.74 -17.80 -32.67
N VAL A 114 -1.99 -18.54 -31.57
CA VAL A 114 -2.10 -17.95 -30.22
C VAL A 114 -0.73 -17.61 -29.63
N LEU A 115 0.26 -18.49 -29.79
CA LEU A 115 1.55 -18.35 -29.09
C LEU A 115 2.60 -17.55 -29.86
N GLU A 116 2.47 -17.40 -31.17
CA GLU A 116 3.44 -16.67 -32.01
C GLU A 116 3.66 -15.22 -31.53
N PRO A 117 2.61 -14.40 -31.29
CA PRO A 117 2.80 -13.04 -30.79
C PRO A 117 3.44 -13.00 -29.40
N GLU A 118 3.17 -14.00 -28.56
CA GLU A 118 3.75 -14.11 -27.22
C GLU A 118 5.24 -14.50 -27.31
N VAL A 119 5.60 -15.43 -28.18
CA VAL A 119 7.01 -15.81 -28.42
C VAL A 119 7.82 -14.63 -28.98
N THR A 120 7.23 -13.77 -29.80
CA THR A 120 7.89 -12.52 -30.23
C THR A 120 8.27 -11.64 -29.03
N LYS A 121 7.40 -11.53 -28.02
CA LYS A 121 7.74 -10.78 -26.78
C LYS A 121 8.91 -11.41 -26.03
N LEU A 122 9.00 -12.74 -26.00
CA LEU A 122 10.13 -13.45 -25.38
C LEU A 122 11.44 -13.27 -26.14
N MET A 123 11.39 -13.21 -27.47
CA MET A 123 12.55 -12.87 -28.29
C MET A 123 13.02 -11.45 -28.00
N ASN A 124 12.09 -10.48 -27.97
CA ASN A 124 12.41 -9.10 -27.64
C ASN A 124 12.99 -8.98 -26.21
N PHE A 125 12.46 -9.73 -25.25
CA PHE A 125 13.04 -9.81 -23.90
C PHE A 125 14.46 -10.37 -23.89
N MET A 126 14.72 -11.45 -24.63
CA MET A 126 16.06 -12.04 -24.76
C MET A 126 17.06 -11.04 -25.37
N TYR A 127 16.63 -10.28 -26.38
CA TYR A 127 17.45 -9.23 -26.99
C TYR A 127 17.66 -8.04 -26.07
N PHE A 128 16.60 -7.58 -25.39
CA PHE A 128 16.65 -6.49 -24.43
C PHE A 128 17.66 -6.77 -23.33
N GLN A 129 17.57 -7.90 -22.62
CA GLN A 129 18.47 -8.18 -21.50
C GLN A 129 19.93 -8.25 -21.95
N ARG A 130 20.20 -8.78 -23.16
CA ARG A 130 21.55 -8.86 -23.72
C ARG A 130 22.12 -7.46 -23.96
N ASN A 131 21.35 -6.61 -24.64
CA ASN A 131 21.73 -5.22 -24.91
C ASN A 131 21.88 -4.41 -23.60
N ALA A 132 20.99 -4.63 -22.63
CA ALA A 132 21.04 -3.95 -21.34
C ALA A 132 22.30 -4.31 -20.54
N ILE A 133 22.69 -5.60 -20.51
CA ILE A 133 23.96 -6.03 -19.89
C ILE A 133 25.15 -5.39 -20.61
N GLU A 134 25.19 -5.45 -21.95
CA GLU A 134 26.29 -4.88 -22.74
C GLU A 134 26.42 -3.36 -22.52
N ARG A 135 25.29 -2.64 -22.50
CA ARG A 135 25.22 -1.19 -22.24
C ARG A 135 25.72 -0.86 -20.83
N PHE A 136 25.22 -1.57 -19.82
CA PHE A 136 25.62 -1.39 -18.43
C PHE A 136 27.11 -1.67 -18.22
N CYS A 137 27.61 -2.81 -18.71
CA CYS A 137 29.02 -3.17 -18.62
C CYS A 137 29.92 -2.20 -19.41
N GLY A 138 29.44 -1.68 -20.55
CA GLY A 138 30.10 -0.61 -21.30
C GLY A 138 30.30 0.65 -20.48
N GLU A 139 29.26 1.07 -19.74
CA GLU A 139 29.34 2.22 -18.82
C GLU A 139 30.26 1.95 -17.63
N VAL A 140 30.21 0.75 -17.03
CA VAL A 140 31.13 0.33 -15.98
C VAL A 140 32.57 0.42 -16.49
N LYS A 141 32.86 -0.14 -17.67
CA LYS A 141 34.19 -0.07 -18.29
C LYS A 141 34.66 1.36 -18.52
N ARG A 142 33.77 2.25 -18.97
CA ARG A 142 34.06 3.67 -19.19
C ARG A 142 34.43 4.38 -17.89
N LEU A 143 33.69 4.14 -16.82
CA LEU A 143 33.91 4.76 -15.51
C LEU A 143 35.09 4.17 -14.73
N CYS A 144 35.41 2.89 -14.94
CA CYS A 144 36.52 2.21 -14.28
C CYS A 144 37.90 2.49 -14.92
N HIS A 145 37.96 3.19 -16.06
CA HIS A 145 39.20 3.58 -16.72
C HIS A 145 40.14 4.32 -15.76
N ALA A 146 41.46 4.05 -15.81
CA ALA A 146 42.42 4.50 -14.81
C ALA A 146 42.41 6.03 -14.57
N GLU A 147 42.22 6.82 -15.63
CA GLU A 147 42.10 8.27 -15.53
C GLU A 147 40.70 8.74 -15.08
N ARG A 148 39.64 8.00 -15.44
CA ARG A 148 38.25 8.34 -15.11
C ARG A 148 37.84 7.91 -13.69
N ARG A 149 38.52 6.94 -13.10
CA ARG A 149 38.26 6.52 -11.72
C ARG A 149 38.51 7.63 -10.70
N LYS A 150 39.38 8.59 -11.05
CA LYS A 150 39.66 9.77 -10.23
C LYS A 150 38.68 10.93 -10.47
N ASP A 151 37.81 10.79 -11.47
CA ASP A 151 36.83 11.82 -11.81
C ASP A 151 35.56 11.69 -10.95
N PHE A 152 34.88 12.82 -10.76
CA PHE A 152 33.58 12.86 -10.12
C PHE A 152 32.49 12.13 -10.95
N VAL A 153 31.71 11.30 -10.26
CA VAL A 153 30.46 10.70 -10.76
C VAL A 153 29.33 11.18 -9.86
N SER A 154 28.24 11.68 -10.46
CA SER A 154 27.10 12.15 -9.68
C SER A 154 26.42 11.00 -8.92
N GLU A 155 26.03 11.26 -7.68
CA GLU A 155 25.27 10.31 -6.85
C GLU A 155 24.01 9.79 -7.55
N ALA A 156 23.25 10.67 -8.22
CA ALA A 156 22.04 10.30 -8.94
C ALA A 156 22.31 9.26 -10.05
N TYR A 157 23.46 9.36 -10.72
CA TYR A 157 23.86 8.38 -11.73
C TYR A 157 24.32 7.06 -11.09
N LEU A 158 25.02 7.09 -9.96
CA LEU A 158 25.35 5.88 -9.19
C LEU A 158 24.08 5.15 -8.71
N ILE A 159 23.07 5.88 -8.22
CA ILE A 159 21.77 5.29 -7.88
C ILE A 159 21.09 4.68 -9.11
N THR A 160 21.22 5.31 -10.28
CA THR A 160 20.67 4.77 -11.53
C THR A 160 21.37 3.46 -11.92
N LEU A 161 22.69 3.40 -11.84
CA LEU A 161 23.45 2.16 -12.02
C LEU A 161 23.07 1.10 -10.97
N GLY A 162 22.80 1.50 -9.72
CA GLY A 162 22.21 0.64 -8.70
C GLY A 162 20.85 0.08 -9.11
N LYS A 163 19.95 0.91 -9.66
CA LYS A 163 18.66 0.45 -10.19
C LYS A 163 18.82 -0.56 -11.33
N PHE A 164 19.84 -0.43 -12.18
CA PHE A 164 20.17 -1.43 -13.20
C PHE A 164 20.56 -2.77 -12.59
N ILE A 165 21.42 -2.77 -11.57
CA ILE A 165 21.79 -3.98 -10.82
C ILE A 165 20.52 -4.66 -10.29
N ASN A 166 19.62 -3.92 -9.65
CA ASN A 166 18.34 -4.45 -9.18
C ASN A 166 17.42 -4.92 -10.33
N MET A 167 17.37 -4.21 -11.46
CA MET A 167 16.58 -4.61 -12.64
C MET A 167 17.01 -5.99 -13.14
N PHE A 168 18.31 -6.26 -13.23
CA PHE A 168 18.81 -7.58 -13.62
C PHE A 168 18.38 -8.67 -12.63
N ALA A 169 18.45 -8.41 -11.32
CA ALA A 169 17.97 -9.35 -10.30
C ALA A 169 16.46 -9.63 -10.44
N VAL A 170 15.64 -8.60 -10.62
CA VAL A 170 14.19 -8.73 -10.81
C VAL A 170 13.87 -9.57 -12.04
N LEU A 171 14.49 -9.27 -13.18
CA LEU A 171 14.23 -9.98 -14.44
C LEU A 171 14.67 -11.45 -14.38
N ASP A 172 15.82 -11.74 -13.76
CA ASP A 172 16.33 -13.11 -13.67
C ASP A 172 15.48 -13.96 -12.72
N GLU A 173 15.09 -13.43 -11.55
CA GLU A 173 14.24 -14.16 -10.60
C GLU A 173 12.83 -14.38 -11.16
N LEU A 174 12.23 -13.38 -11.82
CA LEU A 174 10.94 -13.56 -12.50
C LEU A 174 11.03 -14.62 -13.60
N LYS A 175 12.10 -14.61 -14.40
CA LYS A 175 12.36 -15.62 -15.43
C LYS A 175 12.53 -17.02 -14.80
N ASN A 176 13.27 -17.11 -13.70
CA ASN A 176 13.54 -18.37 -13.00
C ASN A 176 12.26 -19.01 -12.46
N MET A 177 11.36 -18.21 -11.90
CA MET A 177 10.10 -18.70 -11.32
C MET A 177 9.08 -19.09 -12.41
N LYS A 178 9.10 -18.44 -13.57
CA LYS A 178 8.06 -18.58 -14.60
C LYS A 178 8.27 -19.78 -15.53
N CYS A 179 8.05 -20.99 -14.99
CA CYS A 179 7.98 -22.22 -15.79
C CYS A 179 6.97 -22.14 -16.96
N SER A 180 5.90 -21.35 -16.80
CA SER A 180 4.91 -21.09 -17.85
C SER A 180 5.54 -20.54 -19.13
N VAL A 181 6.47 -19.59 -19.03
CA VAL A 181 7.17 -18.98 -20.18
C VAL A 181 7.94 -20.04 -20.97
N LYS A 182 8.72 -20.87 -20.26
CA LYS A 182 9.50 -21.97 -20.86
C LYS A 182 8.60 -23.00 -21.53
N ASN A 183 7.48 -23.35 -20.89
CA ASN A 183 6.55 -24.37 -21.38
C ASN A 183 5.77 -23.89 -22.60
N ASP A 184 5.32 -22.64 -22.60
CA ASP A 184 4.59 -22.04 -23.72
C ASP A 184 5.49 -21.93 -24.96
N HIS A 185 6.73 -21.45 -24.82
CA HIS A 185 7.70 -21.47 -25.92
C HIS A 185 7.97 -22.89 -26.44
N SER A 186 8.06 -23.87 -25.54
CA SER A 186 8.28 -25.28 -25.92
C SER A 186 7.07 -25.90 -26.64
N ALA A 187 5.84 -25.48 -26.29
CA ALA A 187 4.61 -25.86 -26.98
C ALA A 187 4.56 -25.25 -28.39
N TYR A 188 4.89 -23.96 -28.51
CA TYR A 188 5.02 -23.26 -29.78
C TYR A 188 6.06 -23.93 -30.70
N LYS A 189 7.28 -24.18 -30.19
CA LYS A 189 8.37 -24.79 -30.97
C LYS A 189 7.97 -26.15 -31.54
N ARG A 190 7.30 -27.00 -30.76
CA ARG A 190 6.78 -28.30 -31.23
C ARG A 190 5.75 -28.15 -32.34
N ALA A 191 4.81 -27.23 -32.18
CA ALA A 191 3.75 -26.97 -33.17
C ALA A 191 4.33 -26.41 -34.49
N ALA A 192 5.20 -25.41 -34.39
CA ALA A 192 5.83 -24.76 -35.55
C ALA A 192 6.74 -25.72 -36.34
N GLN A 193 7.47 -26.61 -35.66
CA GLN A 193 8.28 -27.65 -36.28
C GLN A 193 7.40 -28.68 -37.01
N PHE A 194 6.30 -29.11 -36.40
CA PHE A 194 5.36 -30.05 -37.02
C PHE A 194 4.74 -29.47 -38.31
N LEU A 195 4.34 -28.20 -38.27
CA LEU A 195 3.76 -27.49 -39.42
C LEU A 195 4.81 -27.02 -40.44
N ARG A 196 6.11 -27.29 -40.21
CA ARG A 196 7.23 -26.87 -41.07
C ARG A 196 7.26 -25.36 -41.35
N LYS A 197 6.83 -24.53 -40.40
CA LYS A 197 6.82 -23.06 -40.51
C LYS A 197 8.21 -22.42 -40.35
N MET A 198 9.14 -23.09 -39.67
CA MET A 198 10.53 -22.60 -39.51
C MET A 198 11.41 -23.16 -40.64
N ALA A 199 11.60 -22.37 -41.69
CA ALA A 199 12.33 -22.77 -42.89
C ALA A 199 13.64 -22.00 -43.10
N ASP A 200 13.77 -20.79 -42.53
CA ASP A 200 14.95 -19.96 -42.69
C ASP A 200 16.02 -20.27 -41.61
N PRO A 201 17.32 -20.32 -41.99
CA PRO A 201 18.40 -20.63 -41.05
C PRO A 201 18.49 -19.68 -39.85
N GLN A 202 18.12 -18.41 -40.05
CA GLN A 202 18.17 -17.38 -39.01
C GLN A 202 17.13 -17.65 -37.91
N SER A 203 15.87 -17.85 -38.28
CA SER A 203 14.77 -18.17 -37.35
C SER A 203 15.04 -19.46 -36.56
N ILE A 204 15.64 -20.47 -37.21
CA ILE A 204 16.05 -21.71 -36.53
C ILE A 204 17.09 -21.41 -35.44
N GLN A 205 18.12 -20.60 -35.75
CA GLN A 205 19.14 -20.22 -34.79
C GLN A 205 18.57 -19.37 -33.64
N GLU A 206 17.70 -18.41 -33.94
CA GLU A 206 17.08 -17.56 -32.92
C GLU A 206 16.18 -18.38 -31.97
N SER A 207 15.37 -19.29 -32.51
CA SER A 207 14.55 -20.23 -31.72
C SER A 207 15.42 -21.12 -30.82
N GLN A 208 16.59 -21.53 -31.31
CA GLN A 208 17.54 -22.29 -30.50
C GLN A 208 18.16 -21.45 -29.38
N ASN A 209 18.55 -20.20 -29.67
CA ASN A 209 19.06 -19.27 -28.66
C ASN A 209 18.04 -19.02 -27.55
N LEU A 210 16.77 -18.77 -27.92
CA LEU A 210 15.69 -18.58 -26.95
C LEU A 210 15.45 -19.83 -26.10
N SER A 211 15.51 -21.02 -26.71
CA SER A 211 15.42 -22.29 -25.98
C SER A 211 16.50 -22.41 -24.90
N MET A 212 17.75 -22.08 -25.25
CA MET A 212 18.88 -22.12 -24.30
C MET A 212 18.73 -21.05 -23.22
N PHE A 213 18.30 -19.84 -23.57
CA PHE A 213 18.08 -18.75 -22.62
C PHE A 213 17.03 -19.13 -21.55
N LEU A 214 15.89 -19.65 -21.98
CA LEU A 214 14.79 -20.05 -21.08
C LEU A 214 15.12 -21.32 -20.27
N ALA A 215 15.99 -22.19 -20.77
CA ALA A 215 16.37 -23.42 -20.08
C ALA A 215 17.38 -23.20 -18.95
N ASN A 216 18.29 -22.22 -19.09
CA ASN A 216 19.35 -21.96 -18.12
C ASN A 216 18.84 -21.10 -16.95
N HIS A 217 19.02 -21.59 -15.73
CA HIS A 217 18.70 -20.87 -14.49
C HIS A 217 19.78 -19.82 -14.20
N ASN A 218 19.39 -18.67 -13.62
CA ASN A 218 20.30 -17.55 -13.31
C ASN A 218 21.07 -17.01 -14.52
N LYS A 219 20.49 -17.10 -15.73
CA LYS A 219 21.22 -16.82 -16.97
C LYS A 219 21.61 -15.34 -17.09
N ILE A 220 20.75 -14.42 -16.66
CA ILE A 220 21.03 -12.98 -16.73
C ILE A 220 22.15 -12.63 -15.74
N THR A 221 22.06 -13.14 -14.51
CA THR A 221 23.07 -12.93 -13.46
C THR A 221 24.44 -13.48 -13.86
N GLN A 222 24.49 -14.71 -14.38
CA GLN A 222 25.74 -15.32 -14.85
C GLN A 222 26.37 -14.53 -16.00
N SER A 223 25.56 -14.09 -16.97
CA SER A 223 26.07 -13.29 -18.09
C SER A 223 26.56 -11.91 -17.65
N LEU A 224 25.91 -11.30 -16.65
CA LEU A 224 26.36 -10.05 -16.05
C LEU A 224 27.71 -10.23 -15.31
N GLN A 225 27.84 -11.24 -14.46
CA GLN A 225 29.09 -11.55 -13.75
C GLN A 225 30.25 -11.79 -14.72
N GLN A 226 30.04 -12.61 -15.76
CA GLN A 226 31.06 -12.90 -16.77
C GLN A 226 31.56 -11.63 -17.48
N GLN A 227 30.67 -10.69 -17.81
CA GLN A 227 31.07 -9.46 -18.49
C GLN A 227 31.71 -8.43 -17.54
N LEU A 228 31.29 -8.40 -16.28
CA LEU A 228 31.87 -7.52 -15.26
C LEU A 228 33.28 -7.96 -14.85
N GLU A 229 33.51 -9.25 -14.60
CA GLU A 229 34.81 -9.77 -14.16
C GLU A 229 35.94 -9.57 -15.18
N VAL A 230 35.60 -9.36 -16.45
CA VAL A 230 36.56 -9.01 -17.52
C VAL A 230 37.06 -7.56 -17.40
N ILE A 231 36.32 -6.69 -16.70
CA ILE A 231 36.65 -5.26 -16.55
C ILE A 231 37.53 -5.08 -15.31
N SER A 232 38.75 -4.57 -15.50
CA SER A 232 39.66 -4.32 -14.38
C SER A 232 39.13 -3.22 -13.44
N GLY A 233 38.91 -3.58 -12.17
CA GLY A 233 38.44 -2.67 -11.13
C GLY A 233 36.96 -2.33 -11.20
N TYR A 234 36.13 -3.22 -11.77
CA TYR A 234 34.68 -3.08 -11.74
C TYR A 234 34.13 -3.02 -10.31
N GLU A 235 34.77 -3.75 -9.39
CA GLU A 235 34.41 -3.85 -7.98
C GLU A 235 34.52 -2.51 -7.25
N GLU A 236 35.37 -1.60 -7.71
CA GLU A 236 35.51 -0.25 -7.15
C GLU A 236 34.27 0.59 -7.44
N LEU A 237 33.76 0.57 -8.68
CA LEU A 237 32.53 1.29 -9.01
C LEU A 237 31.32 0.70 -8.28
N LEU A 238 31.24 -0.64 -8.19
CA LEU A 238 30.18 -1.29 -7.42
C LEU A 238 30.26 -0.94 -5.93
N ALA A 239 31.47 -0.82 -5.37
CA ALA A 239 31.66 -0.37 -4.00
C ALA A 239 31.17 1.06 -3.77
N ASP A 240 31.33 1.97 -4.74
CA ASP A 240 30.76 3.34 -4.64
C ASP A 240 29.24 3.34 -4.64
N ILE A 241 28.62 2.51 -5.50
CA ILE A 241 27.16 2.34 -5.53
C ILE A 241 26.66 1.79 -4.19
N VAL A 242 27.30 0.75 -3.65
CA VAL A 242 26.92 0.14 -2.38
C VAL A 242 27.11 1.10 -1.22
N ASN A 243 28.24 1.81 -1.15
CA ASN A 243 28.49 2.79 -0.10
C ASN A 243 27.49 3.95 -0.13
N LEU A 244 27.13 4.44 -1.31
CA LEU A 244 26.09 5.46 -1.46
C LEU A 244 24.74 4.94 -0.97
N CYS A 245 24.39 3.70 -1.29
CA CYS A 245 23.16 3.10 -0.77
C CYS A 245 23.18 2.99 0.76
N VAL A 246 24.32 2.61 1.35
CA VAL A 246 24.50 2.52 2.81
C VAL A 246 24.30 3.88 3.45
N ASP A 247 24.92 4.92 2.89
CA ASP A 247 24.78 6.30 3.35
C ASP A 247 23.33 6.79 3.25
N TYR A 248 22.69 6.58 2.10
CA TYR A 248 21.30 6.98 1.89
C TYR A 248 20.33 6.26 2.84
N TYR A 249 20.58 4.98 3.13
CA TYR A 249 19.73 4.23 4.05
C TYR A 249 19.91 4.70 5.51
N GLU A 250 21.16 4.96 5.92
CA GLU A 250 21.51 5.41 7.26
C GLU A 250 20.99 6.82 7.54
N ASN A 251 21.13 7.73 6.57
CA ASN A 251 20.75 9.14 6.67
C ASN A 251 19.30 9.42 6.24
N LYS A 252 18.53 8.39 5.89
CA LYS A 252 17.13 8.48 5.43
C LYS A 252 16.95 9.35 4.18
N MET A 253 17.88 9.24 3.23
CA MET A 253 17.82 9.91 1.91
C MET A 253 16.92 9.13 0.94
N TYR A 254 15.68 8.88 1.36
CA TYR A 254 14.62 8.23 0.60
C TYR A 254 13.27 8.75 1.11
N LEU A 255 12.24 8.72 0.25
CA LEU A 255 10.90 9.14 0.66
C LEU A 255 9.92 7.99 0.63
N THR A 256 9.88 7.20 -0.44
CA THR A 256 8.90 6.13 -0.64
C THR A 256 9.40 4.77 -0.13
N PRO A 257 8.51 3.81 0.18
CA PRO A 257 8.92 2.47 0.61
C PRO A 257 9.74 1.74 -0.47
N SER A 258 9.39 1.91 -1.74
CA SER A 258 10.12 1.29 -2.85
C SER A 258 11.54 1.80 -2.99
N GLU A 259 11.79 3.10 -2.77
CA GLU A 259 13.14 3.67 -2.70
C GLU A 259 13.93 3.09 -1.53
N LYS A 260 13.33 3.04 -0.33
CA LYS A 260 13.94 2.42 0.85
C LYS A 260 14.37 0.97 0.57
N HIS A 261 13.46 0.17 0.01
CA HIS A 261 13.71 -1.25 -0.29
C HIS A 261 14.71 -1.43 -1.45
N MET A 262 14.74 -0.52 -2.41
CA MET A 262 15.72 -0.52 -3.50
C MET A 262 17.15 -0.45 -2.95
N LEU A 263 17.44 0.45 -2.00
CA LEU A 263 18.78 0.59 -1.44
C LEU A 263 19.31 -0.74 -0.88
N LEU A 264 18.47 -1.46 -0.12
CA LEU A 264 18.85 -2.75 0.47
C LEU A 264 19.05 -3.84 -0.58
N LYS A 265 18.21 -3.88 -1.63
CA LYS A 265 18.38 -4.82 -2.74
C LYS A 265 19.67 -4.57 -3.51
N VAL A 266 20.00 -3.31 -3.75
CA VAL A 266 21.27 -2.92 -4.40
C VAL A 266 22.47 -3.27 -3.52
N MET A 267 22.41 -3.07 -2.20
CA MET A 267 23.47 -3.54 -1.30
C MET A 267 23.68 -5.05 -1.43
N GLY A 268 22.60 -5.84 -1.36
CA GLY A 268 22.69 -7.29 -1.36
C GLY A 268 23.24 -7.84 -2.67
N PHE A 269 22.63 -7.45 -3.79
CA PHE A 269 23.06 -7.94 -5.09
C PHE A 269 24.39 -7.31 -5.54
N GLY A 270 24.68 -6.07 -5.14
CA GLY A 270 25.97 -5.42 -5.35
C GLY A 270 27.11 -6.19 -4.67
N LEU A 271 26.95 -6.56 -3.38
CA LEU A 271 27.91 -7.41 -2.68
C LEU A 271 28.07 -8.78 -3.35
N TYR A 272 26.95 -9.40 -3.79
CA TYR A 272 26.99 -10.67 -4.51
C TYR A 272 27.78 -10.58 -5.82
N LEU A 273 27.64 -9.50 -6.59
CA LEU A 273 28.40 -9.29 -7.83
C LEU A 273 29.88 -8.95 -7.58
N MET A 274 30.19 -8.31 -6.44
CA MET A 274 31.56 -7.99 -6.04
C MET A 274 32.33 -9.19 -5.46
N ASP A 275 31.64 -10.25 -5.04
CA ASP A 275 32.23 -11.44 -4.43
C ASP A 275 32.32 -12.59 -5.45
N GLY A 276 33.39 -12.59 -6.24
CA GLY A 276 33.55 -13.47 -7.40
C GLY A 276 34.96 -14.05 -7.53
N SER A 277 35.36 -14.41 -8.74
CA SER A 277 36.67 -15.02 -8.98
C SER A 277 37.82 -14.00 -8.91
N VAL A 278 37.54 -12.75 -9.26
CA VAL A 278 38.52 -11.65 -9.35
C VAL A 278 38.53 -10.75 -8.11
N SER A 279 37.39 -10.61 -7.44
CA SER A 279 37.20 -9.69 -6.30
C SER A 279 36.66 -10.45 -5.09
N ASN A 280 36.96 -9.95 -3.89
CA ASN A 280 36.54 -10.52 -2.61
C ASN A 280 36.10 -9.41 -1.65
N ILE A 281 34.84 -9.45 -1.22
CA ILE A 281 34.24 -8.39 -0.40
C ILE A 281 34.87 -8.28 0.99
N TYR A 282 35.36 -9.38 1.56
CA TYR A 282 35.98 -9.38 2.88
C TYR A 282 37.36 -8.72 2.86
N LYS A 283 38.09 -8.82 1.74
CA LYS A 283 39.34 -8.07 1.53
C LYS A 283 39.08 -6.58 1.31
N LEU A 284 37.99 -6.23 0.63
CA LEU A 284 37.58 -4.82 0.47
C LEU A 284 37.18 -4.21 1.82
N ASP A 285 36.46 -4.95 2.66
CA ASP A 285 36.11 -4.56 4.02
C ASP A 285 37.36 -4.39 4.91
N ALA A 286 38.34 -5.30 4.81
CA ALA A 286 39.61 -5.18 5.52
C ALA A 286 40.39 -3.90 5.13
N LYS A 287 40.25 -3.44 3.88
CA LYS A 287 40.78 -2.15 3.40
C LYS A 287 39.88 -0.95 3.74
N LYS A 288 38.78 -1.17 4.48
CA LYS A 288 37.74 -0.18 4.78
C LYS A 288 37.10 0.44 3.54
N ARG A 289 37.13 -0.27 2.41
CA ARG A 289 36.55 0.20 1.15
C ARG A 289 35.02 0.14 1.17
N ILE A 290 34.50 -0.84 1.88
CA ILE A 290 33.08 -1.04 2.18
C ILE A 290 32.93 -1.37 3.67
N ASN A 291 31.71 -1.28 4.21
CA ASN A 291 31.42 -1.59 5.60
C ASN A 291 30.37 -2.70 5.70
N LEU A 292 30.84 -3.95 5.79
CA LEU A 292 29.96 -5.12 5.87
C LEU A 292 29.16 -5.15 7.18
N THR A 293 29.70 -4.59 8.26
CA THR A 293 29.02 -4.54 9.57
C THR A 293 27.74 -3.69 9.53
N LYS A 294 27.74 -2.55 8.82
CA LYS A 294 26.53 -1.74 8.64
C LYS A 294 25.47 -2.51 7.84
N ILE A 295 25.88 -3.16 6.75
CA ILE A 295 24.97 -3.93 5.89
C ILE A 295 24.37 -5.12 6.65
N ASP A 296 25.18 -5.86 7.43
CA ASP A 296 24.71 -6.94 8.31
C ASP A 296 23.65 -6.44 9.30
N LYS A 297 23.88 -5.29 9.93
CA LYS A 297 22.91 -4.68 10.85
C LYS A 297 21.60 -4.33 10.14
N PHE A 298 21.66 -3.72 8.95
CA PHE A 298 20.47 -3.37 8.18
C PHE A 298 19.67 -4.60 7.77
N PHE A 299 20.35 -5.65 7.27
CA PHE A 299 19.70 -6.90 6.86
C PHE A 299 19.17 -7.69 8.05
N LYS A 300 19.77 -7.57 9.22
CA LYS A 300 19.22 -8.16 10.45
C LYS A 300 17.97 -7.44 10.93
N GLN A 301 17.93 -6.12 10.79
CA GLN A 301 16.79 -5.31 11.18
C GLN A 301 15.59 -5.57 10.24
N LEU A 302 15.84 -5.50 8.93
CA LEU A 302 14.90 -5.77 7.86
C LEU A 302 15.46 -6.87 6.96
N GLN A 303 14.97 -8.10 7.13
CA GLN A 303 15.46 -9.33 6.48
C GLN A 303 14.84 -9.56 5.09
N VAL A 304 13.57 -9.18 4.92
CA VAL A 304 12.77 -9.50 3.73
C VAL A 304 12.13 -8.23 3.20
N VAL A 305 12.22 -8.03 1.89
CA VAL A 305 11.58 -6.92 1.17
C VAL A 305 10.93 -7.39 -0.13
N PRO A 306 9.96 -6.64 -0.68
CA PRO A 306 9.39 -6.94 -1.99
C PRO A 306 10.44 -6.84 -3.11
N LEU A 307 10.53 -7.91 -3.91
CA LEU A 307 11.31 -7.92 -5.14
C LEU A 307 10.44 -7.41 -6.30
N PHE A 308 9.32 -8.07 -6.57
CA PHE A 308 8.33 -7.69 -7.57
C PHE A 308 6.96 -8.35 -7.32
N GLY A 309 5.88 -7.58 -7.19
CA GLY A 309 4.55 -8.13 -6.87
C GLY A 309 4.54 -8.89 -5.54
N ASP A 310 4.00 -10.10 -5.54
CA ASP A 310 4.03 -11.04 -4.41
C ASP A 310 5.36 -11.81 -4.28
N MET A 311 6.29 -11.66 -5.23
CA MET A 311 7.63 -12.22 -5.12
C MET A 311 8.50 -11.37 -4.18
N GLN A 312 8.96 -12.00 -3.11
CA GLN A 312 9.80 -11.39 -2.08
C GLN A 312 11.26 -11.80 -2.25
N ILE A 313 12.18 -11.04 -1.65
CA ILE A 313 13.60 -11.40 -1.55
C ILE A 313 14.04 -11.39 -0.10
N GLU A 314 14.61 -12.50 0.36
CA GLU A 314 15.37 -12.56 1.61
C GLU A 314 16.75 -11.97 1.36
N LEU A 315 17.05 -10.81 1.94
CA LEU A 315 18.28 -10.06 1.67
C LEU A 315 19.54 -10.85 2.05
N ALA A 316 19.45 -11.65 3.12
CA ALA A 316 20.52 -12.54 3.55
C ALA A 316 20.83 -13.66 2.53
N ARG A 317 19.93 -13.95 1.57
CA ARG A 317 20.19 -14.94 0.51
C ARG A 317 21.41 -14.55 -0.32
N TYR A 318 21.54 -13.28 -0.70
CA TYR A 318 22.69 -12.80 -1.48
C TYR A 318 24.01 -13.06 -0.77
N ILE A 319 24.02 -12.91 0.56
CA ILE A 319 25.20 -13.20 1.39
C ILE A 319 25.44 -14.71 1.46
N LYS A 320 24.41 -15.51 1.77
CA LYS A 320 24.52 -16.98 1.90
C LYS A 320 25.01 -17.66 0.61
N THR A 321 24.72 -17.07 -0.55
CA THR A 321 25.10 -17.62 -1.86
C THR A 321 26.34 -16.97 -2.48
N SER A 322 27.00 -16.04 -1.79
CA SER A 322 28.21 -15.39 -2.31
C SER A 322 29.40 -16.38 -2.34
N ALA A 323 30.37 -16.13 -3.22
CA ALA A 323 31.44 -17.08 -3.50
C ALA A 323 32.28 -17.46 -2.27
N HIS A 324 32.50 -16.53 -1.34
CA HIS A 324 33.37 -16.73 -0.17
C HIS A 324 32.61 -16.71 1.17
N TYR A 325 31.31 -17.01 1.16
CA TYR A 325 30.49 -17.00 2.37
C TYR A 325 30.91 -18.06 3.38
N GLU A 326 31.16 -19.28 2.91
CA GLU A 326 31.41 -20.45 3.76
C GLU A 326 32.61 -20.27 4.70
N GLU A 327 33.70 -19.67 4.21
CA GLU A 327 34.87 -19.40 5.05
C GLU A 327 34.68 -18.22 6.01
N ASN A 328 33.64 -17.40 5.80
CA ASN A 328 33.43 -16.14 6.50
C ASN A 328 32.07 -16.05 7.23
N LYS A 329 31.43 -17.20 7.51
CA LYS A 329 30.12 -17.28 8.19
C LYS A 329 30.05 -16.48 9.49
N SER A 330 31.13 -16.46 10.26
CA SER A 330 31.21 -15.78 11.56
C SER A 330 31.08 -14.25 11.48
N ARG A 331 31.21 -13.66 10.27
CA ARG A 331 31.09 -12.22 10.03
C ARG A 331 29.64 -11.74 9.99
N TRP A 332 28.68 -12.65 9.84
CA TRP A 332 27.29 -12.32 9.56
C TRP A 332 26.36 -12.77 10.67
N THR A 333 25.52 -11.86 11.15
CA THR A 333 24.47 -12.13 12.12
C THR A 333 23.07 -12.11 11.50
N CYS A 334 22.92 -11.47 10.34
CA CYS A 334 21.66 -11.42 9.58
C CYS A 334 21.27 -12.77 8.96
N THR A 335 22.20 -13.72 8.87
CA THR A 335 21.96 -15.07 8.31
C THR A 335 21.30 -16.01 9.31
N SER A 336 21.24 -15.63 10.59
CA SER A 336 20.57 -16.37 11.65
C SER A 336 19.11 -15.94 11.80
N SER A 337 18.18 -16.91 11.76
CA SER A 337 16.73 -16.68 11.81
C SER A 337 16.25 -16.33 13.23
N SER A 338 16.50 -15.10 13.67
CA SER A 338 15.83 -14.52 14.84
C SER A 338 14.75 -13.54 14.37
N SER A 339 13.57 -13.60 14.97
CA SER A 339 12.47 -12.70 14.65
C SER A 339 12.82 -11.27 15.08
N SER A 340 12.91 -10.36 14.11
CA SER A 340 13.14 -8.94 14.37
C SER A 340 11.88 -8.29 14.96
N PRO A 341 11.99 -7.41 15.97
CA PRO A 341 10.87 -6.59 16.46
C PRO A 341 10.21 -5.74 15.37
N GLN A 342 10.92 -5.50 14.24
CA GLN A 342 10.37 -4.79 13.09
C GLN A 342 9.13 -5.48 12.50
N TYR A 343 8.98 -6.79 12.69
CA TYR A 343 7.85 -7.57 12.19
C TYR A 343 6.70 -7.73 13.20
N ASN A 344 6.88 -7.27 14.45
CA ASN A 344 5.83 -7.28 15.46
C ASN A 344 4.99 -6.00 15.35
N ILE A 345 3.95 -6.03 14.50
CA ILE A 345 3.08 -4.87 14.29
C ILE A 345 2.41 -4.38 15.58
N CYS A 346 2.10 -5.29 16.51
CA CYS A 346 1.41 -4.96 17.76
C CYS A 346 2.25 -4.07 18.68
N GLU A 347 3.57 -4.30 18.75
CA GLU A 347 4.49 -3.43 19.49
C GLU A 347 4.64 -2.05 18.83
N GLN A 348 4.64 -2.01 17.49
CA GLN A 348 4.75 -0.76 16.72
C GLN A 348 3.48 0.11 16.80
N MET A 349 2.32 -0.48 17.12
CA MET A 349 1.04 0.25 17.16
C MET A 349 1.04 1.44 18.12
N ILE A 350 1.78 1.37 19.22
CA ILE A 350 1.82 2.46 20.21
C ILE A 350 2.40 3.71 19.56
N GLN A 351 3.59 3.59 18.97
CA GLN A 351 4.28 4.69 18.30
C GLN A 351 3.47 5.23 17.12
N ILE A 352 2.91 4.33 16.30
CA ILE A 352 2.09 4.73 15.13
C ILE A 352 0.87 5.56 15.56
N ARG A 353 0.16 5.14 16.62
CA ARG A 353 -1.02 5.88 17.13
C ARG A 353 -0.63 7.24 17.69
N GLU A 354 0.49 7.34 18.40
CA GLU A 354 1.00 8.59 18.94
C GLU A 354 1.37 9.58 17.83
N ASP A 355 2.11 9.11 16.83
CA ASP A 355 2.51 9.95 15.69
C ASP A 355 1.30 10.39 14.86
N HIS A 356 0.35 9.48 14.64
CA HIS A 356 -0.92 9.80 13.97
C HIS A 356 -1.70 10.88 14.73
N MET A 357 -1.87 10.74 16.05
CA MET A 357 -2.58 11.72 16.87
C MET A 357 -1.88 13.08 16.84
N ARG A 358 -0.55 13.11 17.02
CA ARG A 358 0.25 14.33 17.06
C ARG A 358 0.19 15.07 15.72
N PHE A 359 0.46 14.37 14.62
CA PHE A 359 0.54 14.97 13.29
C PHE A 359 -0.83 15.45 12.79
N ILE A 360 -1.88 14.64 12.92
CA ILE A 360 -3.22 15.05 12.47
C ILE A 360 -3.75 16.24 13.28
N SER A 361 -3.48 16.28 14.59
CA SER A 361 -3.88 17.42 15.42
C SER A 361 -3.21 18.71 14.96
N GLU A 362 -1.93 18.65 14.57
CA GLU A 362 -1.21 19.80 14.01
C GLU A 362 -1.75 20.16 12.62
N LEU A 363 -1.85 19.20 11.70
CA LEU A 363 -2.36 19.39 10.34
C LEU A 363 -3.76 20.01 10.31
N ALA A 364 -4.66 19.54 11.18
CA ALA A 364 -6.03 20.02 11.28
C ALA A 364 -6.11 21.50 11.68
N ARG A 365 -5.17 22.00 12.50
CA ARG A 365 -5.11 23.43 12.87
C ARG A 365 -4.84 24.30 11.64
N TYR A 366 -3.90 23.90 10.78
CA TYR A 366 -3.60 24.62 9.55
C TYR A 366 -4.76 24.50 8.55
N SER A 367 -5.33 23.31 8.36
CA SER A 367 -6.51 23.12 7.49
C SER A 367 -7.70 24.02 7.89
N ASN A 368 -8.06 24.04 9.17
CA ASN A 368 -9.17 24.87 9.66
C ASN A 368 -8.85 26.36 9.54
N SER A 369 -7.60 26.77 9.75
CA SER A 369 -7.20 28.16 9.58
C SER A 369 -7.37 28.64 8.13
N GLU A 370 -7.02 27.81 7.14
CA GLU A 370 -7.24 28.13 5.71
C GLU A 370 -8.73 28.26 5.39
N VAL A 371 -9.56 27.33 5.87
CA VAL A 371 -11.00 27.32 5.61
C VAL A 371 -11.72 28.50 6.26
N VAL A 372 -11.33 28.88 7.48
CA VAL A 372 -11.97 29.98 8.23
C VAL A 372 -11.52 31.36 7.71
N THR A 373 -10.25 31.51 7.32
CA THR A 373 -9.71 32.80 6.85
C THR A 373 -10.04 33.14 5.39
N GLY A 374 -10.39 32.15 4.57
CA GLY A 374 -10.81 32.34 3.17
C GLY A 374 -12.15 33.06 2.99
N SER A 375 -12.87 33.41 4.07
CA SER A 375 -14.22 34.00 4.00
C SER A 375 -14.30 35.52 4.22
N GLY A 376 -13.19 36.25 4.36
CA GLY A 376 -13.32 37.72 4.54
C GLY A 376 -12.08 38.57 4.77
N ARG A 377 -10.86 38.09 4.52
CA ARG A 377 -9.67 38.96 4.49
C ARG A 377 -9.11 39.03 3.08
N GLN A 378 -9.00 40.24 2.57
CA GLN A 378 -8.18 40.55 1.39
C GLN A 378 -6.83 39.85 1.51
N GLU A 379 -6.33 39.36 0.37
CA GLU A 379 -5.09 38.59 0.13
C GLU A 379 -3.85 39.15 0.86
N ALA A 380 -3.74 38.95 2.17
CA ALA A 380 -2.49 39.15 2.88
C ALA A 380 -1.60 37.93 2.58
N GLN A 381 -0.61 38.14 1.73
CA GLN A 381 0.41 37.14 1.39
C GLN A 381 1.05 36.60 2.68
N LYS A 382 1.13 35.27 2.81
CA LYS A 382 1.77 34.63 3.98
C LYS A 382 3.27 34.91 3.95
N THR A 383 3.88 34.88 5.13
CA THR A 383 5.32 35.01 5.31
C THR A 383 6.07 33.75 4.87
N ASP A 384 7.36 33.89 4.54
CA ASP A 384 8.26 32.77 4.21
C ASP A 384 8.25 31.68 5.30
N ALA A 385 8.16 32.07 6.57
CA ALA A 385 8.10 31.14 7.70
C ALA A 385 6.81 30.31 7.71
N GLU A 386 5.67 30.90 7.38
CA GLU A 386 4.39 30.21 7.29
C GLU A 386 4.36 29.24 6.10
N TYR A 387 4.89 29.65 4.95
CA TYR A 387 5.05 28.75 3.80
C TYR A 387 6.02 27.61 4.08
N ARG A 388 7.15 27.90 4.75
CA ARG A 388 8.11 26.89 5.15
C ARG A 388 7.49 25.86 6.07
N LYS A 389 6.66 26.29 7.03
CA LYS A 389 5.97 25.38 7.93
C LYS A 389 5.00 24.45 7.20
N LEU A 390 4.28 24.94 6.19
CA LEU A 390 3.41 24.11 5.34
C LEU A 390 4.22 23.14 4.46
N PHE A 391 5.38 23.56 3.95
CA PHE A 391 6.32 22.67 3.27
C PHE A 391 6.80 21.55 4.20
N ASP A 392 7.23 21.87 5.42
CA ASP A 392 7.72 20.88 6.39
C ASP A 392 6.60 19.89 6.78
N LEU A 393 5.36 20.37 6.97
CA LEU A 393 4.19 19.51 7.20
C LEU A 393 3.90 18.59 6.03
N SER A 394 4.04 19.07 4.79
CA SER A 394 3.82 18.26 3.58
C SER A 394 4.82 17.10 3.51
N LEU A 395 6.11 17.38 3.76
CA LEU A 395 7.16 16.39 3.76
C LEU A 395 6.99 15.39 4.92
N GLN A 396 6.73 15.88 6.12
CA GLN A 396 6.50 15.04 7.30
C GLN A 396 5.29 14.12 7.10
N GLY A 397 4.20 14.60 6.52
CA GLY A 397 3.02 13.79 6.22
C GLY A 397 3.32 12.68 5.22
N LEU A 398 4.08 12.97 4.16
CA LEU A 398 4.52 11.97 3.18
C LEU A 398 5.46 10.94 3.81
N GLN A 399 6.39 11.37 4.67
CA GLN A 399 7.29 10.48 5.41
C GLN A 399 6.53 9.55 6.36
N LEU A 400 5.52 10.05 7.09
CA LEU A 400 4.67 9.22 7.96
C LEU A 400 3.87 8.19 7.16
N LEU A 401 3.22 8.62 6.06
CA LEU A 401 2.52 7.71 5.15
C LEU A 401 3.43 6.62 4.61
N SER A 402 4.66 6.99 4.23
CA SER A 402 5.68 6.05 3.75
C SER A 402 6.10 5.07 4.84
N GLN A 403 6.40 5.53 6.06
CA GLN A 403 6.77 4.66 7.18
C GLN A 403 5.68 3.63 7.49
N TRP A 404 4.43 4.07 7.61
CA TRP A 404 3.31 3.17 7.90
C TRP A 404 3.05 2.18 6.75
N SER A 405 3.12 2.64 5.50
CA SER A 405 2.98 1.78 4.32
C SER A 405 4.10 0.74 4.26
N ALA A 406 5.34 1.15 4.55
CA ALA A 406 6.49 0.26 4.64
C ALA A 406 6.27 -0.80 5.73
N HIS A 407 5.81 -0.44 6.93
CA HIS A 407 5.52 -1.41 8.00
C HIS A 407 4.51 -2.48 7.57
N VAL A 408 3.39 -2.08 6.96
CA VAL A 408 2.37 -3.04 6.47
C VAL A 408 2.99 -3.98 5.43
N MET A 409 3.73 -3.43 4.46
CA MET A 409 4.33 -4.23 3.38
C MET A 409 5.47 -5.11 3.86
N GLU A 410 6.27 -4.68 4.83
CA GLU A 410 7.40 -5.42 5.38
C GLU A 410 6.92 -6.60 6.24
N VAL A 411 5.86 -6.42 7.04
CA VAL A 411 5.21 -7.52 7.79
C VAL A 411 4.61 -8.52 6.80
N TYR A 412 3.88 -8.04 5.80
CA TYR A 412 3.30 -8.90 4.75
C TYR A 412 4.38 -9.70 4.00
N SER A 413 5.45 -9.02 3.57
CA SER A 413 6.60 -9.61 2.88
C SER A 413 7.27 -10.70 3.70
N TRP A 414 7.51 -10.45 4.99
CA TRP A 414 8.10 -11.43 5.89
C TRP A 414 7.22 -12.66 6.10
N LYS A 415 5.90 -12.47 6.25
CA LYS A 415 4.93 -13.57 6.43
C LYS A 415 4.81 -14.44 5.16
N LEU A 416 4.97 -13.85 3.97
CA LEU A 416 4.96 -14.60 2.71
C LEU A 416 6.10 -15.62 2.59
N VAL A 417 7.30 -15.28 3.09
CA VAL A 417 8.46 -16.19 3.02
C VAL A 417 8.60 -17.08 4.26
N HIS A 418 7.81 -16.83 5.32
CA HIS A 418 7.76 -17.63 6.53
C HIS A 418 6.34 -18.18 6.77
N PRO A 419 5.84 -19.10 5.94
CA PRO A 419 4.53 -19.70 6.13
C PRO A 419 4.44 -20.42 7.47
N THR A 420 3.32 -20.27 8.17
CA THR A 420 3.10 -20.97 9.44
C THR A 420 2.97 -22.49 9.22
N ASP A 421 3.03 -23.22 10.33
CA ASP A 421 2.75 -24.65 10.39
C ASP A 421 1.89 -24.98 11.62
N LYS A 422 1.54 -26.26 11.79
CA LYS A 422 0.79 -26.77 12.94
C LYS A 422 1.49 -26.56 14.29
N TYR A 423 2.81 -26.40 14.30
CA TYR A 423 3.60 -26.25 15.53
C TYR A 423 3.49 -24.81 16.04
N SER A 424 3.48 -23.85 15.12
CA SER A 424 3.38 -22.43 15.38
C SER A 424 1.92 -21.97 15.53
N ASN A 425 1.00 -22.55 14.76
CA ASN A 425 -0.44 -22.27 14.84
C ASN A 425 -1.25 -23.59 14.87
N LYS A 426 -1.88 -23.88 16.00
CA LYS A 426 -2.68 -25.11 16.20
C LYS A 426 -3.89 -25.23 15.27
N ASP A 427 -4.40 -24.10 14.79
CA ASP A 427 -5.55 -24.06 13.87
C ASP A 427 -5.13 -24.25 12.40
N CYS A 428 -3.83 -24.34 12.11
CA CYS A 428 -3.29 -24.56 10.77
C CYS A 428 -3.27 -26.06 10.44
N PRO A 429 -4.05 -26.51 9.43
CA PRO A 429 -4.00 -27.90 8.98
C PRO A 429 -2.66 -28.24 8.30
N ASP A 430 -2.19 -29.50 8.45
CA ASP A 430 -0.98 -29.99 7.77
C ASP A 430 -1.10 -30.01 6.24
N ASN A 431 -2.34 -30.15 5.73
CA ASN A 431 -2.64 -30.19 4.31
C ASN A 431 -2.94 -28.80 3.71
N ALA A 432 -2.83 -27.73 4.49
CA ALA A 432 -3.03 -26.38 3.99
C ALA A 432 -1.91 -26.02 2.98
N GLU A 433 -2.32 -25.46 1.85
CA GLU A 433 -1.37 -25.02 0.82
C GLU A 433 -0.46 -23.91 1.35
N GLU A 434 0.73 -23.79 0.78
CA GLU A 434 1.74 -22.84 1.25
C GLU A 434 1.24 -21.39 1.27
N TYR A 435 0.48 -20.97 0.27
CA TYR A 435 -0.09 -19.62 0.23
C TYR A 435 -1.11 -19.37 1.34
N GLU A 436 -1.96 -20.37 1.66
CA GLU A 436 -2.92 -20.28 2.77
C GLU A 436 -2.20 -20.24 4.12
N ARG A 437 -1.09 -20.99 4.26
CA ARG A 437 -0.21 -20.96 5.44
C ARG A 437 0.59 -19.66 5.56
N ALA A 438 0.92 -19.03 4.44
CA ALA A 438 1.61 -17.73 4.39
C ALA A 438 0.68 -16.54 4.69
N THR A 439 -0.62 -16.71 4.39
CA THR A 439 -1.63 -15.65 4.53
C THR A 439 -2.65 -15.97 5.62
N ARG A 440 -3.75 -16.66 5.31
CA ARG A 440 -4.90 -16.90 6.19
C ARG A 440 -4.54 -17.34 7.61
N TYR A 441 -3.63 -18.30 7.74
CA TYR A 441 -3.24 -18.86 9.04
C TYR A 441 -2.06 -18.14 9.71
N ASN A 442 -1.38 -17.22 9.01
CA ASN A 442 -0.15 -16.59 9.51
C ASN A 442 -0.41 -15.29 10.29
N TYR A 443 -1.66 -14.90 10.48
CA TYR A 443 -2.03 -13.69 11.24
C TYR A 443 -2.97 -14.02 12.40
N THR A 444 -2.59 -13.61 13.61
CA THR A 444 -3.48 -13.64 14.78
C THR A 444 -4.60 -12.62 14.64
N SER A 445 -5.61 -12.68 15.52
CA SER A 445 -6.70 -11.71 15.50
C SER A 445 -6.18 -10.29 15.76
N GLU A 446 -5.23 -10.15 16.67
CA GLU A 446 -4.60 -8.88 17.06
C GLU A 446 -3.80 -8.28 15.90
N GLU A 447 -2.98 -9.10 15.22
CA GLU A 447 -2.23 -8.66 14.04
C GLU A 447 -3.16 -8.17 12.92
N LYS A 448 -4.28 -8.87 12.66
CA LYS A 448 -5.29 -8.46 11.68
C LYS A 448 -5.93 -7.11 12.04
N PHE A 449 -6.29 -6.90 13.30
CA PHE A 449 -6.84 -5.61 13.75
C PHE A 449 -5.81 -4.49 13.63
N ALA A 450 -4.57 -4.74 14.03
CA ALA A 450 -3.47 -3.78 13.92
C ALA A 450 -3.23 -3.37 12.46
N LEU A 451 -3.15 -4.33 11.53
CA LEU A 451 -2.98 -4.04 10.09
C LEU A 451 -4.13 -3.19 9.54
N VAL A 452 -5.38 -3.53 9.87
CA VAL A 452 -6.55 -2.75 9.44
C VAL A 452 -6.50 -1.33 10.00
N GLU A 453 -6.10 -1.17 11.26
CA GLU A 453 -5.96 0.15 11.88
C GLU A 453 -4.89 1.00 11.19
N VAL A 454 -3.72 0.43 10.91
CA VAL A 454 -2.64 1.14 10.17
C VAL A 454 -3.09 1.50 8.75
N ILE A 455 -3.74 0.59 8.03
CA ILE A 455 -4.28 0.87 6.68
C ILE A 455 -5.34 1.98 6.74
N ALA A 456 -6.19 1.99 7.76
CA ALA A 456 -7.18 3.05 7.95
C ALA A 456 -6.52 4.39 8.26
N MET A 457 -5.47 4.42 9.09
CA MET A 457 -4.69 5.63 9.38
C MET A 457 -3.98 6.16 8.12
N ILE A 458 -3.37 5.29 7.32
CA ILE A 458 -2.75 5.63 6.03
C ILE A 458 -3.79 6.27 5.11
N LYS A 459 -4.91 5.58 4.86
CA LYS A 459 -5.95 6.08 3.95
C LYS A 459 -6.63 7.35 4.47
N GLY A 460 -6.87 7.43 5.77
CA GLY A 460 -7.43 8.61 6.42
C GLY A 460 -6.52 9.83 6.26
N LEU A 461 -5.22 9.68 6.56
CA LEU A 461 -4.25 10.74 6.40
C LEU A 461 -4.04 11.10 4.92
N GLN A 462 -3.99 10.12 4.02
CA GLN A 462 -3.91 10.36 2.57
C GLN A 462 -5.04 11.27 2.08
N VAL A 463 -6.28 11.06 2.54
CA VAL A 463 -7.42 11.93 2.21
C VAL A 463 -7.22 13.34 2.75
N LEU A 464 -6.74 13.50 3.98
CA LEU A 464 -6.47 14.83 4.55
C LEU A 464 -5.36 15.57 3.80
N MET A 465 -4.27 14.87 3.46
CA MET A 465 -3.16 15.42 2.67
C MET A 465 -3.63 15.83 1.27
N GLY A 466 -4.45 15.01 0.61
CA GLY A 466 -5.04 15.33 -0.69
C GLY A 466 -5.98 16.53 -0.65
N ARG A 467 -6.77 16.69 0.43
CA ARG A 467 -7.61 17.91 0.61
C ARG A 467 -6.78 19.19 0.76
N MET A 468 -5.58 19.09 1.30
CA MET A 468 -4.65 20.22 1.46
C MET A 468 -3.70 20.39 0.27
N GLU A 469 -3.83 19.59 -0.79
CA GLU A 469 -2.92 19.56 -1.92
C GLU A 469 -2.72 20.93 -2.56
N SER A 470 -3.78 21.70 -2.80
CA SER A 470 -3.67 23.05 -3.37
C SER A 470 -2.84 23.99 -2.47
N VAL A 471 -3.04 23.95 -1.16
CA VAL A 471 -2.32 24.76 -0.18
C VAL A 471 -0.84 24.33 -0.11
N PHE A 472 -0.59 23.02 -0.06
CA PHE A 472 0.77 22.48 -0.06
C PHE A 472 1.50 22.82 -1.36
N ASN A 473 0.85 22.68 -2.50
CA ASN A 473 1.44 22.98 -3.80
C ASN A 473 1.96 24.40 -3.90
N HIS A 474 1.19 25.37 -3.41
CA HIS A 474 1.61 26.78 -3.36
C HIS A 474 2.77 26.99 -2.38
N ALA A 475 2.64 26.46 -1.16
CA ALA A 475 3.67 26.60 -0.13
C ALA A 475 5.01 25.93 -0.51
N ILE A 476 4.96 24.77 -1.16
CA ILE A 476 6.14 24.02 -1.61
C ILE A 476 6.87 24.80 -2.69
N ARG A 477 6.16 25.26 -3.74
CA ARG A 477 6.76 26.04 -4.83
C ARG A 477 7.40 27.31 -4.30
N HIS A 478 6.68 28.03 -3.42
CA HIS A 478 7.20 29.24 -2.79
C HIS A 478 8.48 28.95 -1.97
N THR A 479 8.46 27.91 -1.13
CA THR A 479 9.59 27.56 -0.27
C THR A 479 10.81 27.12 -1.08
N ILE A 480 10.61 26.29 -2.11
CA ILE A 480 11.69 25.82 -2.99
C ILE A 480 12.28 27.01 -3.76
N TYR A 481 11.44 27.87 -4.32
CA TYR A 481 11.89 29.06 -5.04
C TYR A 481 12.68 30.00 -4.13
N ALA A 482 12.14 30.35 -2.95
CA ALA A 482 12.82 31.21 -1.99
C ALA A 482 14.18 30.61 -1.57
N ALA A 483 14.23 29.32 -1.21
CA ALA A 483 15.48 28.65 -0.85
C ALA A 483 16.49 28.63 -2.00
N LEU A 484 16.03 28.39 -3.24
CA LEU A 484 16.88 28.36 -4.43
C LEU A 484 17.46 29.74 -4.76
N GLN A 485 16.63 30.78 -4.69
CA GLN A 485 17.06 32.15 -4.99
C GLN A 485 17.94 32.72 -3.87
N ASP A 486 17.58 32.52 -2.59
CA ASP A 486 18.40 32.96 -1.46
C ASP A 486 19.76 32.23 -1.44
N PHE A 487 19.79 30.94 -1.80
CA PHE A 487 21.04 30.21 -1.96
C PHE A 487 21.88 30.77 -3.13
N SER A 488 21.31 30.85 -4.33
CA SER A 488 22.04 31.17 -5.55
C SER A 488 22.44 32.65 -5.63
N GLN A 489 21.56 33.58 -5.26
CA GLN A 489 21.79 35.03 -5.37
C GLN A 489 22.57 35.59 -4.18
N VAL A 490 22.35 35.07 -2.96
CA VAL A 490 22.94 35.62 -1.73
C VAL A 490 24.02 34.71 -1.16
N THR A 491 23.71 33.44 -0.88
CA THR A 491 24.63 32.53 -0.18
C THR A 491 25.88 32.23 -1.01
N LEU A 492 25.73 32.04 -2.32
CA LEU A 492 26.86 31.78 -3.23
C LEU A 492 27.75 33.01 -3.49
N ARG A 493 27.40 34.22 -3.02
CA ARG A 493 28.24 35.42 -3.17
C ARG A 493 29.60 35.24 -2.51
N GLU A 494 29.62 34.74 -1.27
CA GLU A 494 30.88 34.62 -0.51
C GLU A 494 31.81 33.54 -1.09
N PRO A 495 31.34 32.31 -1.40
CA PRO A 495 32.15 31.34 -2.14
C PRO A 495 32.65 31.87 -3.49
N LEU A 496 31.80 32.59 -4.24
CA LEU A 496 32.19 33.18 -5.52
C LEU A 496 33.25 34.27 -5.35
N ARG A 497 33.08 35.16 -4.37
CA ARG A 497 34.05 36.20 -4.01
C ARG A 497 35.40 35.59 -3.69
N GLN A 498 35.42 34.52 -2.89
CA GLN A 498 36.65 33.81 -2.54
C GLN A 498 37.28 33.13 -3.76
N ALA A 499 36.48 32.51 -4.63
CA ALA A 499 36.96 31.91 -5.87
C ALA A 499 37.60 32.93 -6.80
N ILE A 500 36.97 34.10 -6.98
CA ILE A 500 37.50 35.22 -7.78
C ILE A 500 38.78 35.78 -7.13
N LYS A 501 38.73 36.09 -5.83
CA LYS A 501 39.87 36.66 -5.09
C LYS A 501 41.09 35.74 -5.10
N LYS A 502 40.90 34.42 -4.97
CA LYS A 502 41.96 33.40 -4.96
C LYS A 502 42.24 32.81 -6.34
N LYS A 503 41.65 33.34 -7.42
CA LYS A 503 41.76 32.83 -8.80
C LYS A 503 41.48 31.32 -8.97
N LYS A 504 40.54 30.77 -8.18
CA LYS A 504 40.12 29.36 -8.32
C LYS A 504 39.12 29.25 -9.49
N ASN A 505 39.63 29.38 -10.73
CA ASN A 505 38.84 29.52 -11.96
C ASN A 505 37.83 28.39 -12.20
N VAL A 506 38.16 27.15 -11.81
CA VAL A 506 37.26 26.00 -11.94
C VAL A 506 36.06 26.12 -11.01
N ILE A 507 36.28 26.56 -9.76
CA ILE A 507 35.20 26.78 -8.79
C ILE A 507 34.34 27.97 -9.23
N GLN A 508 35.00 29.06 -9.67
CA GLN A 508 34.30 30.23 -10.20
C GLN A 508 33.39 29.86 -11.38
N SER A 509 33.87 29.08 -12.35
CA SER A 509 33.08 28.73 -13.52
C SER A 509 31.85 27.89 -13.15
N VAL A 510 31.98 26.95 -12.21
CA VAL A 510 30.84 26.16 -11.69
C VAL A 510 29.85 27.04 -10.94
N LEU A 511 30.31 27.88 -10.00
CA LEU A 511 29.44 28.76 -9.23
C LEU A 511 28.69 29.77 -10.11
N GLN A 512 29.38 30.34 -11.11
CA GLN A 512 28.75 31.23 -12.09
C GLN A 512 27.78 30.48 -13.00
N ALA A 513 28.10 29.23 -13.41
CA ALA A 513 27.17 28.42 -14.18
C ALA A 513 25.89 28.16 -13.39
N ILE A 514 25.98 27.81 -12.09
CA ILE A 514 24.82 27.65 -11.21
C ILE A 514 23.99 28.94 -11.18
N ARG A 515 24.62 30.09 -10.89
CA ARG A 515 23.93 31.39 -10.83
C ARG A 515 23.24 31.74 -12.15
N LYS A 516 23.92 31.56 -13.29
CA LYS A 516 23.34 31.81 -14.62
C LYS A 516 22.15 30.91 -14.94
N THR A 517 22.15 29.68 -14.43
CA THR A 517 21.09 28.71 -14.67
C THR A 517 19.82 29.01 -13.87
N VAL A 518 19.94 29.44 -12.62
CA VAL A 518 18.77 29.51 -11.70
C VAL A 518 18.45 30.89 -11.14
N CYS A 519 19.36 31.87 -11.18
CA CYS A 519 19.11 33.18 -10.58
C CYS A 519 18.06 33.96 -11.39
N ASP A 520 16.96 34.29 -10.72
CA ASP A 520 15.89 35.15 -11.23
C ASP A 520 15.96 36.51 -10.52
N TRP A 521 16.70 37.45 -11.12
CA TRP A 521 16.98 38.75 -10.51
C TRP A 521 15.77 39.67 -10.54
N GLU A 522 15.48 40.38 -9.44
CA GLU A 522 14.33 41.31 -9.36
C GLU A 522 14.35 42.38 -10.47
N ALA A 523 15.54 42.89 -10.81
CA ALA A 523 15.73 43.89 -11.86
C ALA A 523 15.76 43.28 -13.28
N GLY A 524 15.61 41.95 -13.43
CA GLY A 524 15.72 41.22 -14.69
C GLY A 524 17.16 41.01 -15.18
N HIS A 525 18.17 41.54 -14.46
CA HIS A 525 19.59 41.37 -14.77
C HIS A 525 20.44 41.27 -13.50
N GLU A 526 21.62 40.63 -13.60
CA GLU A 526 22.54 40.48 -12.46
C GLU A 526 23.03 41.85 -11.97
N PRO A 527 23.15 42.09 -10.65
CA PRO A 527 23.69 43.34 -10.13
C PRO A 527 25.21 43.44 -10.38
N PHE A 528 25.58 44.07 -11.50
CA PHE A 528 26.98 44.30 -11.88
C PHE A 528 27.80 45.12 -10.87
N ASN A 529 27.12 45.84 -9.98
CA ASN A 529 27.74 46.61 -8.90
C ASN A 529 28.11 45.77 -7.67
N ASP A 530 27.78 44.47 -7.63
CA ASP A 530 28.12 43.56 -6.52
C ASP A 530 29.65 43.51 -6.29
N PRO A 531 30.16 43.91 -5.11
CA PRO A 531 31.58 43.82 -4.78
C PRO A 531 32.11 42.38 -4.81
N ALA A 532 31.25 41.38 -4.56
CA ALA A 532 31.62 39.97 -4.59
C ALA A 532 32.07 39.52 -5.99
N LEU A 533 31.46 40.07 -7.05
CA LEU A 533 31.85 39.82 -8.45
C LEU A 533 33.22 40.41 -8.81
N ARG A 534 33.74 41.34 -8.00
CA ARG A 534 35.08 41.92 -8.12
C ARG A 534 36.08 41.31 -7.12
N GLY A 535 35.65 40.35 -6.30
CA GLY A 535 36.46 39.75 -5.23
C GLY A 535 36.60 40.59 -3.96
N GLU A 536 35.91 41.74 -3.91
CA GLU A 536 35.91 42.71 -2.81
C GLU A 536 34.87 42.34 -1.74
N LYS A 537 35.15 42.71 -0.48
CA LYS A 537 34.18 42.52 0.61
C LYS A 537 33.08 43.57 0.53
N ASP A 538 31.93 43.24 1.12
CA ASP A 538 30.82 44.17 1.27
C ASP A 538 31.25 45.43 2.04
N PRO A 539 30.71 46.61 1.69
CA PRO A 539 30.97 47.84 2.42
C PRO A 539 30.47 47.73 3.86
N LYS A 540 30.95 48.60 4.77
CA LYS A 540 30.55 48.57 6.19
C LYS A 540 29.03 48.72 6.40
N SER A 541 28.32 49.29 5.43
CA SER A 541 26.86 49.41 5.40
C SER A 541 26.12 48.16 4.91
N GLY A 542 26.83 47.11 4.48
CA GLY A 542 26.28 45.94 3.81
C GLY A 542 26.00 46.16 2.32
N PHE A 543 25.86 45.06 1.57
CA PHE A 543 25.36 45.05 0.20
C PHE A 543 24.10 44.17 0.16
N ASP A 544 22.94 44.80 -0.05
CA ASP A 544 21.64 44.12 0.01
C ASP A 544 21.18 43.72 -1.40
N ILE A 545 20.79 42.46 -1.54
CA ILE A 545 20.18 41.92 -2.77
C ILE A 545 18.74 41.57 -2.44
N LYS A 546 17.82 42.25 -3.11
CA LYS A 546 16.41 41.94 -3.01
C LYS A 546 16.10 40.72 -3.88
N VAL A 547 15.59 39.68 -3.23
CA VAL A 547 15.19 38.45 -3.88
C VAL A 547 13.68 38.49 -4.13
N PRO A 548 13.20 38.34 -5.37
CA PRO A 548 11.78 38.40 -5.66
C PRO A 548 11.02 37.25 -4.99
N ARG A 549 9.69 37.41 -4.82
CA ARG A 549 8.76 36.40 -4.32
C ARG A 549 7.56 36.35 -5.27
N TYR A 550 7.50 35.35 -6.16
CA TYR A 550 6.42 35.24 -7.16
C TYR A 550 5.35 34.21 -6.75
N VAL A 551 4.10 34.48 -7.14
CA VAL A 551 2.87 33.78 -6.71
C VAL A 551 2.14 33.01 -7.85
N LEU A 552 2.60 33.06 -9.10
CA LEU A 552 1.79 32.56 -10.22
C LEU A 552 2.30 31.23 -10.79
N TYR A 553 1.72 30.11 -10.33
CA TYR A 553 1.43 28.91 -11.14
C TYR A 553 0.39 28.05 -10.43
N SER A 554 -0.90 28.35 -10.64
CA SER A 554 -2.01 27.56 -10.10
C SER A 554 -3.11 27.43 -11.14
N LEU A 555 -2.96 26.48 -12.07
CA LEU A 555 -4.05 25.91 -12.89
C LEU A 555 -3.50 24.76 -13.73
N ASP A 556 -3.39 23.54 -13.16
CA ASP A 556 -3.26 22.32 -13.98
C ASP A 556 -3.58 20.98 -13.26
N LEU A 557 -4.38 21.00 -12.19
CA LEU A 557 -4.35 19.93 -11.16
C LEU A 557 -5.40 18.82 -11.27
N TYR A 558 -6.09 18.64 -12.40
CA TYR A 558 -7.23 17.71 -12.44
C TYR A 558 -7.13 16.51 -13.39
N ASN A 559 -6.04 16.33 -14.14
CA ASN A 559 -5.95 15.23 -15.11
C ASN A 559 -4.95 14.11 -14.76
N ASP A 560 -4.02 14.33 -13.84
CA ASP A 560 -2.92 13.38 -13.59
C ASP A 560 -3.27 12.27 -12.58
N SER A 561 -4.14 12.55 -11.61
CA SER A 561 -4.48 11.59 -10.54
C SER A 561 -5.40 10.45 -11.01
N ALA A 562 -6.15 10.63 -12.10
CA ALA A 562 -7.01 9.59 -12.69
C ALA A 562 -6.26 8.70 -13.69
N HIS A 563 -5.20 9.21 -14.31
CA HIS A 563 -4.45 8.53 -15.37
C HIS A 563 -3.53 7.42 -14.84
N TYR A 564 -2.95 7.57 -13.64
CA TYR A 564 -1.97 6.62 -13.09
C TYR A 564 -2.56 5.23 -12.77
N ALA A 565 -3.84 5.16 -12.39
CA ALA A 565 -4.53 3.93 -12.01
C ALA A 565 -4.91 3.03 -13.21
N LEU A 566 -5.12 3.62 -14.39
CA LEU A 566 -5.47 2.89 -15.62
C LEU A 566 -4.23 2.50 -16.46
N THR A 567 -3.06 3.11 -16.22
CA THR A 567 -1.92 3.04 -17.15
C THR A 567 -0.76 2.14 -16.75
N LYS A 568 -0.61 1.73 -15.47
CA LYS A 568 0.60 1.00 -15.03
C LYS A 568 0.59 -0.51 -15.24
N PHE A 569 -0.56 -1.19 -15.21
CA PHE A 569 -0.60 -2.64 -15.44
C PHE A 569 -1.15 -3.05 -16.81
N LYS A 570 -2.06 -2.29 -17.43
CA LYS A 570 -2.61 -2.54 -18.79
C LYS A 570 -2.94 -4.02 -19.08
N LYS A 571 -3.59 -4.73 -18.13
CA LYS A 571 -4.04 -6.13 -18.30
C LYS A 571 -5.46 -6.29 -17.79
N GLN A 572 -6.39 -6.65 -18.68
CA GLN A 572 -7.82 -6.80 -18.37
C GLN A 572 -8.09 -7.95 -17.39
N PHE A 573 -7.46 -9.12 -17.59
CA PHE A 573 -7.77 -10.30 -16.77
C PHE A 573 -7.45 -10.15 -15.26
N LEU A 574 -6.44 -9.34 -14.89
CA LEU A 574 -6.15 -9.04 -13.48
C LEU A 574 -7.23 -8.16 -12.86
N TYR A 575 -7.79 -7.23 -13.63
CA TYR A 575 -8.92 -6.41 -13.20
C TYR A 575 -10.19 -7.26 -13.06
N ASP A 576 -10.44 -8.16 -14.02
CA ASP A 576 -11.61 -9.05 -14.00
C ASP A 576 -11.62 -9.97 -12.76
N GLU A 577 -10.45 -10.48 -12.35
CA GLU A 577 -10.32 -11.29 -11.13
C GLU A 577 -10.52 -10.47 -9.86
N ILE A 578 -9.94 -9.26 -9.79
CA ILE A 578 -10.15 -8.34 -8.66
C ILE A 578 -11.63 -7.93 -8.58
N GLU A 579 -12.29 -7.67 -9.71
CA GLU A 579 -13.71 -7.33 -9.74
C GLU A 579 -14.59 -8.50 -9.29
N ALA A 580 -14.29 -9.73 -9.74
CA ALA A 580 -14.99 -10.93 -9.31
C ALA A 580 -14.82 -11.21 -7.81
N GLU A 581 -13.59 -11.08 -7.29
CA GLU A 581 -13.30 -11.25 -5.87
C GLU A 581 -13.98 -10.17 -5.02
N VAL A 582 -13.90 -8.89 -5.43
CA VAL A 582 -14.57 -7.79 -4.74
C VAL A 582 -16.07 -7.98 -4.73
N ASN A 583 -16.71 -8.42 -5.82
CA ASN A 583 -18.15 -8.68 -5.83
C ASN A 583 -18.52 -9.76 -4.80
N LEU A 584 -17.81 -10.89 -4.79
CA LEU A 584 -18.09 -11.99 -3.86
C LEU A 584 -17.85 -11.56 -2.39
N CYS A 585 -16.72 -10.92 -2.11
CA CYS A 585 -16.36 -10.47 -0.77
C CYS A 585 -17.29 -9.36 -0.28
N PHE A 586 -17.70 -8.44 -1.15
CA PHE A 586 -18.61 -7.36 -0.79
C PHE A 586 -20.01 -7.89 -0.49
N ASP A 587 -20.51 -8.86 -1.26
CA ASP A 587 -21.80 -9.51 -0.95
C ASP A 587 -21.79 -10.23 0.40
N GLN A 588 -20.69 -10.95 0.71
CA GLN A 588 -20.50 -11.57 2.02
C GLN A 588 -20.36 -10.54 3.14
N PHE A 589 -19.66 -9.43 2.89
CA PHE A 589 -19.51 -8.34 3.84
C PHE A 589 -20.86 -7.72 4.20
N VAL A 590 -21.66 -7.34 3.19
CA VAL A 590 -22.99 -6.76 3.41
C VAL A 590 -23.91 -7.77 4.12
N TYR A 591 -23.82 -9.07 3.80
CA TYR A 591 -24.56 -10.12 4.51
C TYR A 591 -24.20 -10.17 5.99
N LYS A 592 -22.91 -10.39 6.31
CA LYS A 592 -22.45 -10.55 7.68
C LYS A 592 -22.65 -9.28 8.51
N LEU A 593 -22.43 -8.11 7.90
CA LEU A 593 -22.63 -6.83 8.57
C LEU A 593 -24.11 -6.59 8.89
N ALA A 594 -25.01 -6.77 7.93
CA ALA A 594 -26.45 -6.57 8.17
C ALA A 594 -27.00 -7.55 9.22
N ASP A 595 -26.57 -8.82 9.17
CA ASP A 595 -26.96 -9.85 10.13
C ASP A 595 -26.51 -9.50 11.56
N GLN A 596 -25.25 -9.08 11.72
CA GLN A 596 -24.72 -8.62 13.01
C GLN A 596 -25.40 -7.35 13.53
N ILE A 597 -25.68 -6.36 12.66
CA ILE A 597 -26.37 -5.13 13.03
C ILE A 597 -27.78 -5.42 13.52
N PHE A 598 -28.53 -6.25 12.80
CA PHE A 598 -29.89 -6.64 13.21
C PHE A 598 -29.88 -7.36 14.56
N ALA A 599 -29.00 -8.36 14.73
CA ALA A 599 -28.84 -9.08 15.99
C ALA A 599 -28.48 -8.13 17.14
N TYR A 600 -27.56 -7.19 16.92
CA TYR A 600 -27.15 -6.20 17.91
C TYR A 600 -28.33 -5.35 18.42
N TYR A 601 -29.08 -4.72 17.52
CA TYR A 601 -30.21 -3.87 17.91
C TYR A 601 -31.39 -4.67 18.44
N LYS A 602 -31.58 -5.92 18.01
CA LYS A 602 -32.59 -6.84 18.57
C LYS A 602 -32.27 -7.24 20.01
N ILE A 603 -31.01 -7.57 20.31
CA ILE A 603 -30.53 -7.86 21.67
C ILE A 603 -30.61 -6.61 22.56
N MET A 604 -30.28 -5.44 22.02
CA MET A 604 -30.41 -4.17 22.72
C MET A 604 -31.87 -3.88 23.08
N ALA A 605 -32.81 -4.03 22.14
CA ALA A 605 -34.24 -3.86 22.37
C ALA A 605 -34.75 -4.81 23.47
N GLY A 606 -34.44 -6.10 23.36
CA GLY A 606 -34.80 -7.08 24.39
C GLY A 606 -34.19 -6.75 25.75
N SER A 607 -32.97 -6.22 25.76
CA SER A 607 -32.30 -5.84 27.00
C SER A 607 -32.91 -4.63 27.68
N LEU A 608 -33.32 -3.61 26.89
CA LEU A 608 -33.99 -2.40 27.37
C LEU A 608 -35.38 -2.68 27.96
N LEU A 609 -36.09 -3.66 27.40
CA LEU A 609 -37.45 -4.03 27.81
C LEU A 609 -37.49 -5.15 28.88
N LEU A 610 -36.35 -5.72 29.24
CA LEU A 610 -36.29 -6.72 30.30
C LEU A 610 -36.43 -6.06 31.68
N ASP A 611 -37.26 -6.65 32.53
CA ASP A 611 -37.53 -6.12 33.87
C ASP A 611 -36.24 -5.99 34.71
N LYS A 612 -36.08 -4.81 35.33
CA LYS A 612 -34.86 -4.48 36.08
C LYS A 612 -34.78 -5.24 37.40
N ARG A 613 -35.93 -5.53 38.03
CA ARG A 613 -35.97 -6.29 39.28
C ARG A 613 -35.58 -7.75 39.03
N LEU A 614 -36.11 -8.38 37.98
CA LEU A 614 -35.71 -9.72 37.54
C LEU A 614 -34.19 -9.81 37.32
N ARG A 615 -33.58 -8.82 36.63
CA ARG A 615 -32.13 -8.76 36.45
C ARG A 615 -31.36 -8.74 37.77
N SER A 616 -31.85 -7.99 38.75
CA SER A 616 -31.22 -7.91 40.08
C SER A 616 -31.37 -9.22 40.87
N GLU A 617 -32.52 -9.88 40.78
CA GLU A 617 -32.78 -11.16 41.44
C GLU A 617 -31.92 -12.28 40.84
N CYS A 618 -31.82 -12.35 39.51
CA CYS A 618 -30.94 -13.31 38.83
C CYS A 618 -29.45 -13.09 39.18
N LYS A 619 -29.01 -11.82 39.29
CA LYS A 619 -27.65 -11.49 39.75
C LYS A 619 -27.40 -11.99 41.18
N ASN A 620 -28.37 -11.81 42.08
CA ASN A 620 -28.28 -12.26 43.47
C ASN A 620 -28.26 -13.80 43.59
N GLN A 621 -28.85 -14.51 42.62
CA GLN A 621 -28.86 -15.97 42.54
C GLN A 621 -27.64 -16.54 41.78
N GLY A 622 -26.67 -15.71 41.38
CA GLY A 622 -25.49 -16.15 40.63
C GLY A 622 -25.74 -16.40 39.14
N ALA A 623 -26.95 -16.16 38.63
CA ALA A 623 -27.35 -16.33 37.24
C ALA A 623 -27.40 -14.97 36.50
N THR A 624 -26.28 -14.24 36.47
CA THR A 624 -26.27 -12.86 35.95
C THR A 624 -26.59 -12.79 34.46
N ILE A 625 -27.63 -12.02 34.12
CA ILE A 625 -27.97 -11.71 32.73
C ILE A 625 -27.07 -10.58 32.24
N HIS A 626 -26.01 -10.92 31.50
CA HIS A 626 -25.05 -9.95 30.97
C HIS A 626 -25.71 -8.93 30.03
N LEU A 627 -25.31 -7.65 30.15
CA LEU A 627 -25.68 -6.62 29.18
C LEU A 627 -24.91 -6.85 27.87
N PRO A 628 -25.51 -6.52 26.71
CA PRO A 628 -24.79 -6.60 25.45
C PRO A 628 -23.62 -5.60 25.44
N PRO A 629 -22.44 -6.00 24.93
CA PRO A 629 -21.31 -5.08 24.76
C PRO A 629 -21.68 -3.96 23.79
N SER A 630 -21.23 -2.73 24.04
CA SER A 630 -21.46 -1.60 23.13
C SER A 630 -20.68 -1.80 21.82
N ASN A 631 -21.26 -1.40 20.69
CA ASN A 631 -20.62 -1.50 19.37
C ASN A 631 -20.86 -0.21 18.56
N ARG A 632 -19.99 0.08 17.58
CA ARG A 632 -19.96 1.33 16.83
C ARG A 632 -20.36 1.15 15.36
N TYR A 633 -21.60 0.73 15.11
CA TYR A 633 -22.13 0.56 13.75
C TYR A 633 -22.58 1.87 13.08
N GLU A 634 -22.71 2.96 13.83
CA GLU A 634 -23.31 4.22 13.35
C GLU A 634 -22.56 4.82 12.15
N THR A 635 -21.22 4.78 12.15
CA THR A 635 -20.40 5.32 11.06
C THR A 635 -20.60 4.55 9.75
N LEU A 636 -20.76 3.21 9.84
CA LEU A 636 -21.06 2.35 8.70
C LEU A 636 -22.48 2.61 8.18
N LEU A 637 -23.46 2.74 9.08
CA LEU A 637 -24.85 3.05 8.72
C LEU A 637 -25.02 4.44 8.09
N LYS A 638 -24.08 5.37 8.30
CA LYS A 638 -24.09 6.71 7.68
C LYS A 638 -23.46 6.75 6.28
N GLN A 639 -22.80 5.69 5.83
CA GLN A 639 -22.16 5.68 4.50
C GLN A 639 -23.22 5.64 3.38
N ARG A 640 -23.22 6.65 2.52
CA ARG A 640 -24.12 6.76 1.34
C ARG A 640 -23.38 6.62 0.00
N HIS A 641 -22.05 6.73 0.00
CA HIS A 641 -21.22 6.76 -1.22
C HIS A 641 -19.83 6.15 -0.95
N VAL A 642 -19.79 4.84 -0.71
CA VAL A 642 -18.52 4.11 -0.60
C VAL A 642 -17.93 3.96 -1.99
N GLN A 643 -16.78 4.58 -2.23
CA GLN A 643 -16.06 4.47 -3.50
C GLN A 643 -15.28 3.15 -3.54
N LEU A 644 -15.67 2.24 -4.44
CA LEU A 644 -15.04 0.94 -4.61
C LEU A 644 -15.03 0.54 -6.09
N LEU A 645 -13.85 0.32 -6.67
CA LEU A 645 -13.67 0.02 -8.10
C LEU A 645 -14.37 1.01 -9.04
N GLY A 646 -14.32 2.32 -8.72
CA GLY A 646 -14.98 3.37 -9.50
C GLY A 646 -16.51 3.44 -9.36
N ARG A 647 -17.12 2.53 -8.58
CA ARG A 647 -18.55 2.55 -8.25
C ARG A 647 -18.76 3.35 -6.97
N SER A 648 -19.83 4.16 -6.94
CA SER A 648 -20.32 4.79 -5.71
C SER A 648 -21.44 3.92 -5.11
N ILE A 649 -21.11 3.17 -4.06
CA ILE A 649 -22.03 2.22 -3.45
C ILE A 649 -22.74 2.85 -2.24
N ASP A 650 -24.07 2.83 -2.24
CA ASP A 650 -24.89 3.20 -1.08
C ASP A 650 -25.00 2.01 -0.10
N LEU A 651 -24.03 1.94 0.82
CA LEU A 651 -23.97 0.89 1.82
C LEU A 651 -25.21 0.90 2.74
N ASN A 652 -25.75 2.09 3.07
CA ASN A 652 -26.95 2.20 3.89
C ASN A 652 -28.16 1.56 3.21
N ARG A 653 -28.35 1.81 1.91
CA ARG A 653 -29.44 1.17 1.14
C ARG A 653 -29.34 -0.35 1.16
N LEU A 654 -28.17 -0.92 0.93
CA LEU A 654 -27.96 -2.37 0.91
C LEU A 654 -28.21 -3.03 2.27
N ILE A 655 -27.74 -2.39 3.36
CA ILE A 655 -28.01 -2.83 4.72
C ILE A 655 -29.51 -2.74 5.04
N THR A 656 -30.16 -1.64 4.65
CA THR A 656 -31.59 -1.39 4.90
C THR A 656 -32.47 -2.45 4.25
N GLN A 657 -32.19 -2.87 3.01
CA GLN A 657 -32.93 -3.92 2.33
C GLN A 657 -32.90 -5.25 3.13
N ARG A 658 -31.73 -5.64 3.63
CA ARG A 658 -31.56 -6.88 4.40
C ARG A 658 -32.18 -6.78 5.79
N ILE A 659 -32.03 -5.65 6.45
CA ILE A 659 -32.63 -5.41 7.77
C ILE A 659 -34.17 -5.35 7.67
N SER A 660 -34.71 -4.77 6.60
CA SER A 660 -36.16 -4.80 6.35
C SER A 660 -36.67 -6.24 6.25
N ALA A 661 -36.00 -7.07 5.43
CA ALA A 661 -36.34 -8.50 5.33
C ALA A 661 -36.20 -9.24 6.67
N ALA A 662 -35.17 -8.93 7.47
CA ALA A 662 -34.99 -9.52 8.80
C ALA A 662 -36.09 -9.10 9.79
N MET A 663 -36.54 -7.84 9.73
CA MET A 663 -37.69 -7.35 10.50
C MET A 663 -38.97 -8.10 10.13
N TYR A 664 -39.29 -8.22 8.83
CA TYR A 664 -40.42 -9.02 8.34
C TYR A 664 -40.36 -10.46 8.85
N LYS A 665 -39.21 -11.12 8.68
CA LYS A 665 -38.99 -12.48 9.16
C LYS A 665 -39.18 -12.61 10.68
N SER A 666 -38.76 -11.62 11.46
CA SER A 666 -38.91 -11.62 12.92
C SER A 666 -40.36 -11.45 13.38
N MET A 667 -41.20 -10.74 12.60
CA MET A 667 -42.64 -10.64 12.86
C MET A 667 -43.37 -11.91 12.41
N GLU A 668 -43.03 -12.43 11.24
CA GLU A 668 -43.53 -13.70 10.71
C GLU A 668 -43.28 -14.86 11.70
N LEU A 669 -42.07 -14.94 12.25
CA LEU A 669 -41.72 -15.93 13.27
C LEU A 669 -42.54 -15.76 14.56
N ALA A 670 -42.77 -14.53 15.02
CA ALA A 670 -43.55 -14.30 16.23
C ALA A 670 -45.02 -14.74 16.06
N ILE A 671 -45.62 -14.40 14.91
CA ILE A 671 -47.01 -14.80 14.60
C ILE A 671 -47.10 -16.31 14.36
N GLY A 672 -46.19 -16.88 13.57
CA GLY A 672 -46.17 -18.32 13.32
C GLY A 672 -45.91 -19.15 14.59
N ARG A 673 -45.21 -18.60 15.58
CA ARG A 673 -45.04 -19.25 16.87
C ARG A 673 -46.36 -19.29 17.64
N PHE A 674 -47.10 -18.18 17.66
CA PHE A 674 -48.44 -18.12 18.24
C PHE A 674 -49.38 -19.12 17.57
N GLU A 675 -49.33 -19.26 16.24
CA GLU A 675 -50.13 -20.24 15.48
C GLU A 675 -49.83 -21.71 15.85
N SER A 676 -48.66 -21.98 16.45
CA SER A 676 -48.27 -23.32 16.91
C SER A 676 -48.56 -23.58 18.40
N GLU A 677 -49.02 -22.57 19.14
CA GLU A 677 -49.26 -22.61 20.58
C GLU A 677 -50.75 -22.33 20.90
N ASP A 678 -51.15 -22.54 22.16
CA ASP A 678 -52.52 -22.29 22.61
C ASP A 678 -52.79 -20.80 22.88
N LEU A 679 -54.05 -20.44 23.17
CA LEU A 679 -54.47 -19.06 23.41
C LEU A 679 -53.68 -18.34 24.52
N THR A 680 -53.13 -19.05 25.52
CA THR A 680 -52.40 -18.44 26.63
C THR A 680 -51.07 -17.81 26.19
N SER A 681 -50.49 -18.30 25.09
CA SER A 681 -49.26 -17.79 24.50
C SER A 681 -49.40 -16.40 23.86
N ILE A 682 -50.61 -15.85 23.76
CA ILE A 682 -50.85 -14.50 23.20
C ILE A 682 -50.13 -13.39 24.00
N VAL A 683 -49.89 -13.61 25.30
CA VAL A 683 -49.12 -12.68 26.15
C VAL A 683 -47.63 -12.71 25.76
N GLU A 684 -47.09 -13.87 25.39
CA GLU A 684 -45.73 -13.97 24.86
C GLU A 684 -45.65 -13.30 23.48
N LEU A 685 -46.65 -13.50 22.62
CA LEU A 685 -46.73 -12.82 21.33
C LEU A 685 -46.68 -11.30 21.48
N ASP A 686 -47.50 -10.72 22.35
CA ASP A 686 -47.52 -9.27 22.60
C ASP A 686 -46.15 -8.75 23.06
N GLY A 687 -45.51 -9.46 24.00
CA GLY A 687 -44.15 -9.16 24.45
C GLY A 687 -43.12 -9.22 23.31
N LEU A 688 -43.22 -10.19 22.40
CA LEU A 688 -42.34 -10.31 21.24
C LEU A 688 -42.58 -9.21 20.21
N VAL A 689 -43.83 -8.83 19.97
CA VAL A 689 -44.24 -7.71 19.09
C VAL A 689 -43.68 -6.39 19.63
N GLU A 690 -43.77 -6.13 20.94
CA GLU A 690 -43.20 -4.93 21.54
C GLU A 690 -41.66 -4.89 21.45
N ILE A 691 -40.97 -6.04 21.54
CA ILE A 691 -39.53 -6.10 21.26
C ILE A 691 -39.26 -5.78 19.79
N ASN A 692 -40.03 -6.33 18.85
CA ASN A 692 -39.89 -6.02 17.42
C ASN A 692 -40.11 -4.52 17.15
N LYS A 693 -41.09 -3.89 17.80
CA LYS A 693 -41.37 -2.46 17.72
C LYS A 693 -40.23 -1.61 18.27
N MET A 694 -39.62 -2.02 19.39
CA MET A 694 -38.43 -1.35 19.92
C MET A 694 -37.22 -1.52 19.00
N THR A 695 -37.00 -2.71 18.44
CA THR A 695 -35.94 -2.96 17.44
C THR A 695 -36.11 -2.04 16.22
N HIS A 696 -37.33 -1.96 15.68
CA HIS A 696 -37.68 -1.03 14.58
C HIS A 696 -37.31 0.40 14.96
N LYS A 697 -37.76 0.89 16.12
CA LYS A 697 -37.49 2.25 16.61
C LYS A 697 -35.99 2.56 16.74
N LEU A 698 -35.18 1.60 17.19
CA LEU A 698 -33.73 1.77 17.31
C LEU A 698 -33.06 1.85 15.93
N LEU A 699 -33.46 0.99 15.00
CA LEU A 699 -32.93 0.94 13.64
C LEU A 699 -33.32 2.18 12.82
N SER A 700 -34.58 2.64 12.91
CA SER A 700 -35.11 3.79 12.18
C SER A 700 -34.40 5.12 12.48
N ARG A 701 -33.53 5.18 13.50
CA ARG A 701 -32.65 6.34 13.74
C ARG A 701 -31.58 6.52 12.66
N TYR A 702 -31.20 5.46 11.97
CA TYR A 702 -30.07 5.46 11.03
C TYR A 702 -30.45 5.05 9.60
N MET A 703 -31.63 4.46 9.41
CA MET A 703 -32.13 3.95 8.13
C MET A 703 -33.62 4.17 7.95
N THR A 704 -34.08 4.13 6.70
CA THR A 704 -35.49 4.30 6.34
C THR A 704 -36.14 2.93 6.16
N LEU A 705 -36.95 2.52 7.13
CA LEU A 705 -37.78 1.31 7.06
C LEU A 705 -39.24 1.70 6.81
N ASP A 706 -40.02 0.78 6.28
CA ASP A 706 -41.47 0.91 6.27
C ASP A 706 -42.00 1.09 7.70
N SER A 707 -43.17 1.73 7.84
CA SER A 707 -43.76 1.93 9.17
C SER A 707 -44.01 0.58 9.84
N PHE A 708 -43.78 0.51 11.15
CA PHE A 708 -43.96 -0.74 11.90
C PHE A 708 -45.36 -1.35 11.68
N ASP A 709 -46.40 -0.51 11.68
CA ASP A 709 -47.78 -0.96 11.48
C ASP A 709 -48.02 -1.56 10.10
N ALA A 710 -47.39 -1.01 9.05
CA ALA A 710 -47.47 -1.58 7.71
C ALA A 710 -46.80 -2.96 7.66
N MET A 711 -45.57 -3.06 8.17
CA MET A 711 -44.85 -4.34 8.18
C MET A 711 -45.56 -5.40 9.02
N PHE A 712 -46.13 -5.00 10.17
CA PHE A 712 -46.88 -5.89 11.05
C PHE A 712 -48.19 -6.36 10.41
N ARG A 713 -48.95 -5.46 9.78
CA ARG A 713 -50.17 -5.83 9.05
C ARG A 713 -49.87 -6.78 7.91
N GLU A 714 -48.79 -6.55 7.17
CA GLU A 714 -48.36 -7.44 6.10
C GLU A 714 -48.00 -8.83 6.61
N ALA A 715 -47.15 -8.94 7.64
CA ALA A 715 -46.84 -10.23 8.27
C ALA A 715 -48.09 -10.92 8.85
N ASN A 716 -49.03 -10.14 9.40
CA ASN A 716 -50.31 -10.64 9.91
C ASN A 716 -51.34 -10.95 8.80
N HIS A 717 -50.97 -10.82 7.51
CA HIS A 717 -51.86 -10.95 6.34
C HIS A 717 -53.13 -10.08 6.43
N ASN A 718 -53.02 -8.91 7.08
CA ASN A 718 -54.11 -7.98 7.37
C ASN A 718 -54.01 -6.67 6.56
N VAL A 719 -53.51 -6.77 5.33
CA VAL A 719 -53.44 -5.65 4.37
C VAL A 719 -54.57 -5.78 3.35
N SER A 720 -54.69 -6.93 2.70
CA SER A 720 -55.72 -7.23 1.70
C SER A 720 -56.89 -8.07 2.25
N ALA A 721 -56.83 -8.47 3.53
CA ALA A 721 -57.87 -9.23 4.20
C ALA A 721 -58.42 -8.45 5.41
N PRO A 722 -59.71 -8.63 5.76
CA PRO A 722 -60.35 -7.91 6.87
C PRO A 722 -59.95 -8.44 8.26
N TYR A 723 -59.48 -9.69 8.35
CA TYR A 723 -59.02 -10.32 9.59
C TYR A 723 -57.65 -10.93 9.37
N GLY A 724 -56.70 -10.54 10.23
CA GLY A 724 -55.35 -11.08 10.20
C GLY A 724 -55.24 -12.46 10.84
N ARG A 725 -54.08 -13.08 10.63
CA ARG A 725 -53.69 -14.39 11.18
C ARG A 725 -53.92 -14.51 12.67
N ILE A 726 -53.52 -13.51 13.46
CA ILE A 726 -53.70 -13.52 14.92
C ILE A 726 -55.19 -13.64 15.28
N THR A 727 -56.07 -12.87 14.63
CA THR A 727 -57.51 -12.90 14.90
C THR A 727 -58.10 -14.26 14.53
N LEU A 728 -57.69 -14.81 13.39
CA LEU A 728 -58.14 -16.13 12.94
C LEU A 728 -57.67 -17.24 13.89
N HIS A 729 -56.42 -17.19 14.37
CA HIS A 729 -55.89 -18.17 15.31
C HIS A 729 -56.53 -18.06 16.69
N VAL A 730 -56.80 -16.84 17.18
CA VAL A 730 -57.57 -16.66 18.43
C VAL A 730 -58.94 -17.33 18.31
N PHE A 731 -59.64 -17.15 17.19
CA PHE A 731 -60.92 -17.83 16.98
C PHE A 731 -60.74 -19.36 16.88
N TRP A 732 -59.72 -19.84 16.18
CA TRP A 732 -59.39 -21.26 16.09
C TRP A 732 -59.21 -21.88 17.48
N GLU A 733 -58.35 -21.28 18.31
CA GLU A 733 -58.07 -21.74 19.67
C GLU A 733 -59.28 -21.61 20.61
N LEU A 734 -60.12 -20.59 20.41
CA LEU A 734 -61.38 -20.49 21.16
C LEU A 734 -62.29 -21.71 20.90
N ASN A 735 -62.44 -22.11 19.64
CA ASN A 735 -63.32 -23.22 19.25
C ASN A 735 -62.75 -24.59 19.64
N TYR A 736 -61.44 -24.80 19.42
CA TYR A 736 -60.83 -26.13 19.51
C TYR A 736 -60.14 -26.42 20.85
N ASP A 737 -59.77 -25.42 21.65
CA ASP A 737 -59.13 -25.63 22.95
C ASP A 737 -59.88 -24.93 24.09
N PHE A 738 -60.09 -23.61 24.00
CA PHE A 738 -60.61 -22.83 25.13
C PHE A 738 -62.00 -23.27 25.59
N LEU A 739 -62.98 -23.29 24.68
CA LEU A 739 -64.36 -23.69 24.99
C LEU A 739 -64.49 -25.14 25.49
N PRO A 740 -63.87 -26.16 24.86
CA PRO A 740 -63.98 -27.54 25.33
C PRO A 740 -63.13 -27.86 26.57
N ASN A 741 -61.98 -27.20 26.76
CA ASN A 741 -60.99 -27.63 27.74
C ASN A 741 -60.82 -26.71 28.95
N TYR A 742 -61.54 -25.59 29.07
CA TYR A 742 -61.37 -24.66 30.21
C TYR A 742 -62.62 -24.49 31.07
N CYS A 743 -62.39 -24.40 32.38
CA CYS A 743 -63.40 -24.18 33.41
C CYS A 743 -63.27 -22.76 33.99
N TYR A 744 -64.36 -22.00 33.98
CA TYR A 744 -64.40 -20.67 34.60
C TYR A 744 -64.54 -20.76 36.13
N ASN A 745 -63.64 -20.10 36.85
CA ASN A 745 -63.77 -19.89 38.28
C ASN A 745 -64.27 -18.47 38.57
N GLY A 746 -65.55 -18.36 38.93
CA GLY A 746 -66.20 -17.07 39.21
C GLY A 746 -65.63 -16.31 40.41
N SER A 747 -64.95 -16.98 41.33
CA SER A 747 -64.35 -16.33 42.51
C SER A 747 -63.01 -15.67 42.19
N THR A 748 -62.22 -16.25 41.27
CA THR A 748 -60.89 -15.73 40.90
C THR A 748 -60.90 -14.97 39.57
N ASN A 749 -62.02 -15.02 38.84
CA ASN A 749 -62.17 -14.48 37.49
C ASN A 749 -61.09 -15.04 36.53
N ARG A 750 -60.83 -16.35 36.62
CA ARG A 750 -59.84 -17.05 35.81
C ARG A 750 -60.41 -18.33 35.23
N PHE A 751 -59.91 -18.70 34.05
CA PHE A 751 -60.14 -19.99 33.43
C PHE A 751 -58.95 -20.92 33.72
N VAL A 752 -59.24 -22.18 33.99
CA VAL A 752 -58.22 -23.23 34.20
C VAL A 752 -58.55 -24.45 33.37
N ARG A 753 -57.54 -25.21 32.93
CA ARG A 753 -57.78 -26.45 32.16
C ARG A 753 -58.62 -27.45 32.96
N THR A 754 -59.47 -28.18 32.25
CA THR A 754 -60.27 -29.28 32.79
C THR A 754 -59.39 -30.47 33.19
N VAL A 755 -59.97 -31.45 33.87
CA VAL A 755 -59.26 -32.67 34.28
C VAL A 755 -58.99 -33.60 33.09
N LEU A 756 -57.91 -34.37 33.15
CA LEU A 756 -57.38 -35.19 32.04
C LEU A 756 -58.43 -35.99 31.23
N PRO A 757 -59.44 -36.65 31.83
CA PRO A 757 -60.45 -37.40 31.07
C PRO A 757 -61.32 -36.56 30.13
N PHE A 758 -61.43 -35.26 30.36
CA PHE A 758 -62.22 -34.33 29.55
C PHE A 758 -61.34 -33.45 28.64
N SER A 759 -60.01 -33.60 28.70
CA SER A 759 -59.08 -32.83 27.88
C SER A 759 -59.06 -33.39 26.46
N GLN A 760 -59.58 -32.61 25.50
CA GLN A 760 -59.49 -32.93 24.08
C GLN A 760 -58.16 -32.41 23.55
N GLU A 761 -57.20 -33.31 23.36
CA GLU A 761 -55.92 -32.94 22.76
C GLU A 761 -56.04 -32.76 21.25
N PHE A 762 -55.60 -31.60 20.77
CA PHE A 762 -55.45 -31.29 19.36
C PHE A 762 -53.95 -31.20 19.04
N GLN A 763 -53.50 -31.95 18.04
CA GLN A 763 -52.11 -31.94 17.62
C GLN A 763 -51.82 -30.63 16.87
N ARG A 764 -50.93 -29.80 17.45
CA ARG A 764 -50.42 -28.57 16.81
C ARG A 764 -49.10 -28.86 16.11
N ASP A 765 -48.94 -28.33 14.90
CA ASP A 765 -47.69 -28.42 14.17
C ASP A 765 -46.64 -27.52 14.82
N LYS A 766 -45.60 -28.15 15.37
CA LYS A 766 -44.51 -27.40 16.02
C LYS A 766 -43.71 -26.61 14.99
N GLN A 767 -43.56 -25.32 15.24
CA GLN A 767 -42.73 -24.47 14.40
C GLN A 767 -41.24 -24.87 14.53
N PRO A 768 -40.48 -24.97 13.41
CA PRO A 768 -39.04 -25.21 13.48
C PRO A 768 -38.31 -24.01 14.12
N ASN A 769 -37.43 -24.29 15.07
CA ASN A 769 -36.64 -23.26 15.75
C ASN A 769 -35.73 -22.51 14.76
N ALA A 770 -35.94 -21.22 14.58
CA ALA A 770 -35.07 -20.35 13.80
C ALA A 770 -33.76 -20.00 14.53
N GLN A 771 -32.78 -19.46 13.80
CA GLN A 771 -31.55 -18.91 14.37
C GLN A 771 -31.87 -17.94 15.53
N LYS A 772 -31.23 -18.17 16.68
CA LYS A 772 -31.42 -17.38 17.90
C LYS A 772 -30.82 -15.98 17.71
N TYR A 773 -31.57 -15.06 17.10
CA TYR A 773 -31.21 -13.63 17.00
C TYR A 773 -31.28 -12.89 18.34
N SER A 774 -31.80 -13.56 19.36
CA SER A 774 -31.76 -13.14 20.75
C SER A 774 -30.90 -14.11 21.54
N SER A 775 -29.94 -13.58 22.29
CA SER A 775 -29.23 -14.34 23.32
C SER A 775 -30.22 -15.09 24.24
N GLU A 776 -29.71 -16.09 24.96
CA GLU A 776 -30.42 -16.90 25.96
C GLU A 776 -31.32 -16.09 26.93
N VAL A 777 -31.07 -14.78 27.04
CA VAL A 777 -31.86 -13.77 27.75
C VAL A 777 -33.36 -13.80 27.43
N LEU A 778 -33.78 -14.05 26.18
CA LEU A 778 -35.21 -14.15 25.84
C LEU A 778 -35.82 -15.52 26.17
N HIS A 779 -35.01 -16.58 26.14
CA HIS A 779 -35.43 -17.91 26.62
C HIS A 779 -35.60 -17.94 28.14
N VAL A 780 -34.83 -17.12 28.87
CA VAL A 780 -35.03 -16.88 30.31
C VAL A 780 -36.32 -16.09 30.59
N ARG A 781 -36.80 -15.25 29.66
CA ARG A 781 -38.08 -14.55 29.82
C ARG A 781 -39.28 -15.50 29.61
N SER A 782 -39.19 -16.43 28.65
CA SER A 782 -40.23 -17.47 28.46
C SER A 782 -40.22 -18.50 29.61
N GLN A 783 -39.04 -18.94 30.07
CA GLN A 783 -38.93 -19.83 31.24
C GLN A 783 -39.20 -19.12 32.59
N GLY A 784 -38.97 -17.81 32.67
CA GLY A 784 -39.26 -17.01 33.85
C GLY A 784 -40.76 -16.90 34.15
N ASN A 785 -41.60 -16.85 33.11
CA ASN A 785 -43.06 -16.95 33.27
C ASN A 785 -43.48 -18.34 33.74
N ASP A 786 -42.82 -19.41 33.29
CA ASP A 786 -43.02 -20.77 33.82
C ASP A 786 -42.57 -20.91 35.29
N CYS A 787 -41.47 -20.24 35.70
CA CYS A 787 -41.00 -20.24 37.08
C CYS A 787 -41.90 -19.43 38.03
N ILE A 788 -42.48 -18.31 37.58
CA ILE A 788 -43.43 -17.52 38.37
C ILE A 788 -44.76 -18.28 38.53
N CYS A 789 -45.21 -19.01 37.51
CA CYS A 789 -46.36 -19.92 37.61
C CYS A 789 -46.07 -21.13 38.53
N LYS A 790 -44.88 -21.73 38.46
CA LYS A 790 -44.50 -22.87 39.35
C LYS A 790 -44.25 -22.46 40.80
N MET A 791 -43.81 -21.23 41.09
CA MET A 791 -43.70 -20.74 42.48
C MET A 791 -45.06 -20.36 43.10
N CYS A 792 -46.05 -19.96 42.30
CA CYS A 792 -47.41 -19.75 42.82
C CYS A 792 -48.14 -21.09 43.07
N ALA A 793 -47.81 -22.14 42.33
CA ALA A 793 -48.38 -23.48 42.53
C ALA A 793 -47.78 -24.26 43.73
N SER A 794 -46.76 -23.74 44.41
CA SER A 794 -46.18 -24.38 45.61
C SER A 794 -46.53 -23.67 46.93
N LYS A 795 -47.46 -22.68 46.89
CA LYS A 795 -47.96 -21.96 48.07
C LYS A 795 -49.49 -21.83 48.14
N THR A 796 -50.19 -22.81 47.59
CA THR A 796 -51.59 -23.17 47.89
C THR A 796 -51.67 -24.68 47.86
#